data_AF-A0A3N8DCZ4-F1
#
_entry.id   AF-A0A3N8DCZ4-F1
#
_cell.length_a   1.000
_cell.length_b   1.000
_cell.length_c   1.000
_cell.angle_alpha   90.00
_cell.angle_beta   90.00
_cell.angle_gamma   90.00
#
_symmetry.space_group_name_H-M   'P 1'
#
loop_
_entity.id
_entity.type
_entity.pdbx_description
1 polymer ?
#
loop_
_entity_poly.entity_id
_entity_poly.type
_entity_poly.pdbx_seq_one_letter_code
_entity_poly.pdbx_strand_id
1 'polypeptide(L)'
;MDTLNIDWPTLSHVPIRSEPNIDAGAHLVSERDGYVHHGIYVGDGLVVHYGGFDRSARRCPVECIPLRRFAAGNGIRVQADPDAIYTGIAVVERAWSRLGEDHYRLLTNNCEHFCSWCVCGVGHSGQVRRGLLNPWIGIRTLIALVKGRATTMLSTAWRYGSRVSRAGVPVIVASALSACANYAGIHGDAAMTDPQHYATQWSLPFEQGHWPTADWADQFGDGQLKSLIDEALNSSPTLDQARARVAAAQAYSESARAGTMPRVDASYALTRQQFSGTALVPPPYGGSWQTENRGILGASYELDLWGKKREALRASVSDLQASRADAEAVRLTLTTAIARTYNEFARLFLLHDIAQREIARREQIDRIAAGRIATGLDTQVERETARANLATSRALLKSLDGRILAARYQIAALVGAGPDRGLGIARPTLGTGNEVRLPDNLPADLVSRRPDIVAARWRVDALAHGVKEAKAEFYPDINLSAAIGLDAFGFGRFLTAASRTASVGPAIHLPIFDAGALRAQLKGRYADFDLAVATYNQALVTALSEVATQVADVRSTDAQLVDAQTAQQAALKAAALALVQYKAGLTNQLTVLNADVNALSADQRVANLRMDRRDRQIALASALGGGFVDASFAGAGTAAHADARVSAVPAVAAR
;
A
#
# COMPACT_ATOMS: atom_id res chain seq x y z
N MET A 1 17.99 -68.04 42.42
CA MET A 1 17.24 -68.99 43.26
C MET A 1 15.98 -68.31 43.70
N ASP A 2 14.89 -68.99 43.41
CA ASP A 2 13.54 -68.94 43.99
C ASP A 2 12.56 -67.81 43.62
N THR A 3 11.54 -68.30 42.93
CA THR A 3 10.27 -67.83 42.39
C THR A 3 9.27 -67.24 43.40
N LEU A 4 8.31 -66.44 42.89
CA LEU A 4 6.86 -66.46 43.18
C LEU A 4 6.19 -65.55 42.12
N ASN A 5 5.70 -66.07 40.99
CA ASN A 5 4.40 -66.70 40.72
C ASN A 5 3.18 -65.81 41.04
N ILE A 6 2.56 -65.23 40.00
CA ILE A 6 1.18 -64.74 40.01
C ILE A 6 0.51 -65.25 38.72
N ASP A 7 -0.38 -66.21 38.88
CA ASP A 7 -1.26 -66.76 37.84
C ASP A 7 -2.40 -65.79 37.49
N TRP A 8 -2.70 -65.67 36.20
CA TRP A 8 -3.98 -65.15 35.70
C TRP A 8 -4.60 -66.18 34.74
N PRO A 9 -5.93 -66.40 34.75
CA PRO A 9 -6.52 -67.64 34.28
C PRO A 9 -6.49 -67.81 32.76
N THR A 10 -6.20 -69.05 32.36
CA THR A 10 -6.35 -69.63 31.04
C THR A 10 -7.75 -69.42 30.46
N LEU A 11 -7.82 -68.72 29.33
CA LEU A 11 -8.95 -68.75 28.41
C LEU A 11 -8.50 -69.37 27.08
N SER A 12 -8.85 -70.64 26.93
CA SER A 12 -9.11 -71.40 25.70
C SER A 12 -8.54 -70.86 24.37
N HIS A 13 -7.57 -71.60 23.83
CA HIS A 13 -7.14 -71.50 22.44
C HIS A 13 -8.28 -71.87 21.47
N VAL A 14 -8.72 -70.90 20.68
CA VAL A 14 -9.40 -71.11 19.39
C VAL A 14 -8.50 -70.44 18.34
N PRO A 15 -8.02 -71.16 17.31
CA PRO A 15 -7.03 -70.61 16.38
C PRO A 15 -7.73 -69.66 15.38
N ILE A 16 -7.43 -68.37 15.47
CA ILE A 16 -7.80 -67.40 14.44
C ILE A 16 -6.52 -67.07 13.65
N ARG A 17 -6.55 -67.48 12.39
CA ARG A 17 -5.73 -67.08 11.23
C ARG A 17 -4.68 -65.98 11.51
N SER A 18 -3.40 -66.39 11.48
CA SER A 18 -2.18 -65.61 11.22
C SER A 18 -2.30 -64.08 11.38
N GLU A 19 -1.94 -63.58 12.55
CA GLU A 19 -1.68 -62.15 12.76
C GLU A 19 -0.50 -61.69 11.89
N PRO A 20 -0.52 -60.46 11.34
CA PRO A 20 0.70 -59.87 10.79
C PRO A 20 1.77 -59.82 11.89
N ASN A 21 3.01 -60.15 11.54
CA ASN A 21 4.16 -60.08 12.44
C ASN A 21 4.42 -58.59 12.79
N ILE A 22 3.72 -58.06 13.80
CA ILE A 22 3.87 -56.69 14.28
C ILE A 22 4.84 -56.71 15.45
N ASP A 23 5.96 -56.02 15.31
CA ASP A 23 6.96 -55.93 16.38
C ASP A 23 6.44 -55.12 17.57
N ALA A 24 6.74 -55.58 18.79
CA ALA A 24 6.45 -54.82 20.00
C ALA A 24 7.16 -53.46 19.94
N GLY A 25 6.43 -52.38 20.26
CA GLY A 25 6.87 -50.99 20.10
C GLY A 25 6.43 -50.33 18.80
N ALA A 26 5.74 -51.05 17.90
CA ALA A 26 5.23 -50.46 16.66
C ALA A 26 4.13 -49.40 16.92
N HIS A 27 4.23 -48.26 16.25
CA HIS A 27 3.18 -47.25 16.19
C HIS A 27 2.09 -47.70 15.21
N LEU A 28 0.90 -47.95 15.74
CA LEU A 28 -0.26 -48.39 14.98
C LEU A 28 -1.22 -47.24 14.73
N VAL A 29 -1.79 -47.24 13.53
CA VAL A 29 -2.87 -46.36 13.13
C VAL A 29 -4.08 -47.14 12.64
N SER A 30 -5.27 -46.69 13.04
CA SER A 30 -6.56 -47.17 12.57
C SER A 30 -7.32 -46.01 11.95
N GLU A 31 -7.65 -46.11 10.66
CA GLU A 31 -8.41 -45.07 9.96
C GLU A 31 -9.87 -45.09 10.40
N ARG A 32 -10.37 -43.95 10.87
CA ARG A 32 -11.76 -43.73 11.23
C ARG A 32 -12.38 -42.74 10.24
N ASP A 33 -13.71 -42.65 10.23
CA ASP A 33 -14.37 -41.61 9.45
C ASP A 33 -13.90 -40.24 9.97
N GLY A 34 -13.21 -39.47 9.11
CA GLY A 34 -12.73 -38.11 9.39
C GLY A 34 -11.51 -37.95 10.29
N TYR A 35 -10.92 -39.01 10.86
CA TYR A 35 -9.67 -38.93 11.64
C TYR A 35 -8.92 -40.26 11.67
N VAL A 36 -7.68 -40.25 12.13
CA VAL A 36 -6.84 -41.43 12.33
C VAL A 36 -6.64 -41.63 13.83
N HIS A 37 -6.90 -42.83 14.32
CA HIS A 37 -6.71 -43.19 15.72
C HIS A 37 -5.34 -43.87 15.90
N HIS A 38 -4.59 -43.46 16.92
CA HIS A 38 -3.18 -43.86 17.12
C HIS A 38 -3.00 -44.68 18.40
N GLY A 39 -2.14 -45.70 18.36
CA GLY A 39 -1.78 -46.53 19.51
C GLY A 39 -0.40 -47.17 19.37
N ILE A 40 0.18 -47.69 20.45
CA ILE A 40 1.45 -48.42 20.47
C ILE A 40 1.16 -49.90 20.71
N TYR A 41 1.65 -50.76 19.83
CA TYR A 41 1.60 -52.21 20.04
C TYR A 41 2.59 -52.63 21.11
N VAL A 42 2.14 -53.37 22.12
CA VAL A 42 2.98 -53.76 23.28
C VAL A 42 3.26 -55.26 23.36
N GLY A 43 2.88 -56.04 22.35
CA GLY A 43 3.00 -57.50 22.32
C GLY A 43 1.69 -58.21 22.68
N ASP A 44 1.64 -59.53 22.44
CA ASP A 44 0.53 -60.43 22.81
C ASP A 44 -0.88 -59.95 22.40
N GLY A 45 -0.97 -59.30 21.23
CA GLY A 45 -2.24 -58.79 20.73
C GLY A 45 -2.78 -57.59 21.52
N LEU A 46 -1.95 -56.86 22.26
CA LEU A 46 -2.33 -55.70 23.07
C LEU A 46 -1.80 -54.37 22.50
N VAL A 47 -2.59 -53.32 22.67
CA VAL A 47 -2.28 -51.95 22.26
C VAL A 47 -2.53 -50.98 23.40
N VAL A 48 -1.52 -50.18 23.72
CA VAL A 48 -1.66 -49.03 24.62
C VAL A 48 -1.98 -47.80 23.79
N HIS A 49 -3.05 -47.10 24.13
CA HIS A 49 -3.47 -45.91 23.40
C HIS A 49 -4.19 -44.94 24.32
N TYR A 50 -4.27 -43.68 23.90
CA TYR A 50 -5.07 -42.69 24.60
C TYR A 50 -6.53 -42.79 24.16
N GLY A 51 -7.40 -43.35 25.02
CA GLY A 51 -8.79 -43.62 24.68
C GLY A 51 -9.61 -42.38 24.32
N GLY A 52 -9.31 -41.23 24.93
CA GLY A 52 -9.91 -39.95 24.56
C GLY A 52 -11.44 -40.03 24.50
N PHE A 53 -12.02 -39.72 23.34
CA PHE A 53 -13.47 -39.86 23.09
C PHE A 53 -13.83 -41.00 22.12
N ASP A 54 -12.91 -41.92 21.82
CA ASP A 54 -13.10 -42.98 20.80
C ASP A 54 -14.32 -43.88 21.07
N ARG A 55 -14.72 -44.04 22.35
CA ARG A 55 -15.78 -44.99 22.74
C ARG A 55 -16.92 -44.43 23.58
N SER A 56 -16.78 -43.23 24.17
CA SER A 56 -17.81 -42.70 25.07
C SER A 56 -17.79 -41.18 25.16
N ALA A 57 -18.89 -40.58 25.64
CA ALA A 57 -18.96 -39.15 25.94
C ALA A 57 -18.11 -38.74 27.17
N ARG A 58 -17.61 -39.72 27.93
CA ARG A 58 -16.61 -39.51 28.98
C ARG A 58 -15.23 -39.73 28.37
N ARG A 59 -14.31 -38.83 28.71
CA ARG A 59 -12.89 -39.00 28.38
C ARG A 59 -12.38 -40.31 28.98
N CYS A 60 -11.66 -41.09 28.18
CA CYS A 60 -10.98 -42.30 28.60
C CYS A 60 -9.49 -42.01 28.78
N PRO A 61 -8.85 -42.59 29.82
CA PRO A 61 -7.43 -42.43 30.03
C PRO A 61 -6.60 -43.16 28.97
N VAL A 62 -5.28 -43.05 29.08
CA VAL A 62 -4.38 -44.01 28.43
C VAL A 62 -4.64 -45.40 29.00
N GLU A 63 -5.00 -46.34 28.14
CA GLU A 63 -5.42 -47.69 28.52
C GLU A 63 -4.79 -48.75 27.61
N CYS A 64 -4.67 -49.98 28.12
CA CYS A 64 -4.21 -51.14 27.37
C CYS A 64 -5.44 -51.98 26.96
N ILE A 65 -5.60 -52.23 25.65
CA ILE A 65 -6.73 -52.97 25.10
C ILE A 65 -6.29 -54.00 24.06
N PRO A 66 -7.11 -55.03 23.78
CA PRO A 66 -6.84 -55.95 22.68
C PRO A 66 -6.79 -55.23 21.31
N LEU A 67 -5.90 -55.67 20.42
CA LEU A 67 -5.68 -55.14 19.06
C LEU A 67 -6.98 -55.08 18.24
N ARG A 68 -7.82 -56.13 18.33
CA ARG A 68 -9.16 -56.16 17.71
C ARG A 68 -10.06 -55.02 18.18
N ARG A 69 -9.92 -54.59 19.43
CA ARG A 69 -10.71 -53.52 20.04
C ARG A 69 -10.19 -52.15 19.62
N PHE A 70 -8.87 -52.01 19.45
CA PHE A 70 -8.25 -50.81 18.90
C PHE A 70 -8.65 -50.59 17.44
N ALA A 71 -8.69 -51.67 16.64
CA ALA A 71 -9.13 -51.65 15.24
C ALA A 71 -10.59 -51.17 15.07
N ALA A 72 -11.47 -51.57 16.00
CA ALA A 72 -12.90 -51.25 16.00
C ALA A 72 -13.59 -51.49 14.64
N GLY A 73 -13.22 -52.57 13.94
CA GLY A 73 -13.75 -52.93 12.62
C GLY A 73 -13.07 -52.25 11.43
N ASN A 74 -12.07 -51.40 11.65
CA ASN A 74 -11.26 -50.76 10.60
C ASN A 74 -9.91 -51.47 10.43
N GLY A 75 -9.26 -51.27 9.28
CA GLY A 75 -7.90 -51.76 9.04
C GLY A 75 -6.88 -51.13 9.99
N ILE A 76 -5.83 -51.88 10.33
CA ILE A 76 -4.68 -51.38 11.10
C ILE A 76 -3.47 -51.30 10.16
N ARG A 77 -2.71 -50.20 10.24
CA ARG A 77 -1.43 -50.03 9.55
C ARG A 77 -0.35 -49.64 10.56
N VAL A 78 0.88 -50.09 10.33
CA VAL A 78 2.05 -49.58 11.07
C VAL A 78 2.41 -48.23 10.46
N GLN A 79 2.43 -47.18 11.29
CA GLN A 79 2.86 -45.84 10.91
C GLN A 79 4.39 -45.81 10.93
N ALA A 80 4.99 -45.39 9.81
CA ALA A 80 6.41 -45.10 9.78
C ALA A 80 6.65 -43.72 10.42
N ASP A 81 7.57 -43.67 11.39
CA ASP A 81 8.02 -42.44 12.04
C ASP A 81 9.52 -42.25 11.72
N PRO A 82 9.87 -41.48 10.67
CA PRO A 82 11.27 -41.29 10.24
C PRO A 82 12.17 -40.68 11.32
N ASP A 83 11.57 -39.90 12.21
CA ASP A 83 12.25 -39.17 13.30
C ASP A 83 12.20 -39.96 14.63
N ALA A 84 11.93 -41.26 14.58
CA ALA A 84 11.86 -42.11 15.78
C ALA A 84 13.21 -42.16 16.50
N ILE A 85 13.22 -41.74 17.77
CA ILE A 85 14.40 -41.79 18.65
C ILE A 85 14.37 -43.06 19.53
N TYR A 86 13.18 -43.60 19.79
CA TYR A 86 12.95 -44.81 20.57
C TYR A 86 12.33 -45.89 19.68
N THR A 87 12.76 -47.14 19.84
CA THR A 87 12.23 -48.31 19.11
C THR A 87 12.08 -49.51 20.04
N GLY A 88 11.28 -50.50 19.63
CA GLY A 88 11.16 -51.77 20.34
C GLY A 88 10.66 -51.62 21.79
N ILE A 89 11.33 -52.31 22.71
CA ILE A 89 11.00 -52.34 24.14
C ILE A 89 10.99 -50.93 24.77
N ALA A 90 11.86 -50.02 24.33
CA ALA A 90 11.91 -48.66 24.88
C ALA A 90 10.61 -47.88 24.61
N VAL A 91 9.96 -48.08 23.46
CA VAL A 91 8.66 -47.46 23.15
C VAL A 91 7.57 -48.10 24.01
N VAL A 92 7.65 -49.42 24.25
CA VAL A 92 6.72 -50.15 25.11
C VAL A 92 6.79 -49.63 26.54
N GLU A 93 7.97 -49.51 27.14
CA GLU A 93 8.15 -48.95 28.50
C GLU A 93 7.62 -47.53 28.61
N ARG A 94 7.86 -46.69 27.59
CA ARG A 94 7.32 -45.33 27.54
C ARG A 94 5.80 -45.33 27.47
N ALA A 95 5.19 -46.19 26.66
CA ALA A 95 3.74 -46.32 26.60
C ALA A 95 3.15 -46.78 27.95
N TRP A 96 3.78 -47.76 28.62
CA TRP A 96 3.39 -48.22 29.95
C TRP A 96 3.52 -47.14 31.02
N SER A 97 4.54 -46.28 30.95
CA SER A 97 4.78 -45.22 31.94
C SER A 97 3.65 -44.19 32.07
N ARG A 98 2.76 -44.10 31.06
CA ARG A 98 1.63 -43.18 31.04
C ARG A 98 0.27 -43.87 31.16
N LEU A 99 0.25 -45.18 31.43
CA LEU A 99 -1.00 -45.91 31.64
C LEU A 99 -1.81 -45.24 32.77
N GLY A 100 -3.09 -44.94 32.51
CA GLY A 100 -3.97 -44.26 33.45
C GLY A 100 -3.99 -42.72 33.34
N GLU A 101 -3.17 -42.09 32.49
CA GLU A 101 -3.21 -40.62 32.30
C GLU A 101 -4.58 -40.17 31.74
N ASP A 102 -5.28 -39.25 32.44
CA ASP A 102 -6.64 -38.77 32.11
C ASP A 102 -6.73 -37.24 31.83
N HIS A 103 -5.72 -36.69 31.16
CA HIS A 103 -5.63 -35.28 30.78
C HIS A 103 -5.82 -35.04 29.27
N TYR A 104 -6.72 -35.79 28.64
CA TYR A 104 -6.93 -35.73 27.19
C TYR A 104 -7.38 -34.33 26.74
N ARG A 105 -6.69 -33.76 25.75
CA ARG A 105 -7.04 -32.49 25.09
C ARG A 105 -6.94 -32.68 23.59
N LEU A 106 -8.04 -32.46 22.87
CA LEU A 106 -8.13 -32.73 21.43
C LEU A 106 -7.01 -32.06 20.60
N LEU A 107 -6.63 -30.83 20.94
CA LEU A 107 -5.64 -30.05 20.19
C LEU A 107 -4.20 -30.20 20.70
N THR A 108 -4.00 -30.65 21.94
CA THR A 108 -2.70 -30.51 22.62
C THR A 108 -2.24 -31.74 23.40
N ASN A 109 -3.10 -32.73 23.63
CA ASN A 109 -2.76 -33.98 24.32
C ASN A 109 -3.75 -35.09 23.91
N ASN A 110 -3.59 -35.61 22.69
CA ASN A 110 -4.46 -36.64 22.12
C ASN A 110 -3.69 -37.93 21.79
N CYS A 111 -4.34 -38.90 21.14
CA CYS A 111 -3.72 -40.20 20.81
C CYS A 111 -2.46 -40.07 19.92
N GLU A 112 -2.43 -39.12 18.98
CA GLU A 112 -1.26 -38.88 18.13
C GLU A 112 -0.12 -38.20 18.90
N HIS A 113 -0.44 -37.25 19.80
CA HIS A 113 0.55 -36.65 20.71
C HIS A 113 1.17 -37.71 21.64
N PHE A 114 0.34 -38.63 22.14
CA PHE A 114 0.81 -39.72 22.97
C PHE A 114 1.77 -40.65 22.22
N CYS A 115 1.40 -41.10 21.01
CA CYS A 115 2.23 -42.03 20.24
C CYS A 115 3.53 -41.38 19.72
N SER A 116 3.45 -40.14 19.23
CA SER A 116 4.66 -39.37 18.86
C SER A 116 5.56 -39.10 20.07
N TRP A 117 5.01 -38.84 21.25
CA TRP A 117 5.83 -38.76 22.46
C TRP A 117 6.49 -40.10 22.80
N CYS A 118 5.80 -41.24 22.62
CA CYS A 118 6.37 -42.56 22.86
C CYS A 118 7.56 -42.85 21.94
N VAL A 119 7.46 -42.47 20.65
CA VAL A 119 8.43 -42.83 19.61
C VAL A 119 9.53 -41.77 19.42
N CYS A 120 9.21 -40.48 19.54
CA CYS A 120 10.10 -39.35 19.24
C CYS A 120 10.46 -38.50 20.46
N GLY A 121 9.91 -38.80 21.65
CA GLY A 121 10.17 -38.03 22.87
C GLY A 121 9.39 -36.71 23.00
N VAL A 122 8.76 -36.23 21.93
CA VAL A 122 7.99 -34.99 21.87
C VAL A 122 6.59 -35.28 21.34
N GLY A 123 5.55 -34.81 22.03
CA GLY A 123 4.17 -35.00 21.59
C GLY A 123 3.77 -33.97 20.54
N HIS A 124 3.35 -34.44 19.36
CA HIS A 124 2.83 -33.61 18.28
C HIS A 124 1.67 -34.30 17.54
N SER A 125 0.87 -33.53 16.81
CA SER A 125 -0.23 -34.07 15.99
C SER A 125 -0.25 -33.45 14.61
N GLY A 126 0.05 -34.27 13.60
CA GLY A 126 -0.08 -33.91 12.19
C GLY A 126 -1.54 -33.71 11.79
N GLN A 127 -2.48 -34.38 12.46
CA GLN A 127 -3.91 -34.16 12.25
C GLN A 127 -4.35 -32.77 12.71
N VAL A 128 -3.92 -32.32 13.88
CA VAL A 128 -4.23 -30.98 14.40
C VAL A 128 -3.61 -29.90 13.52
N ARG A 129 -2.33 -30.06 13.15
CA ARG A 129 -1.64 -29.12 12.25
C ARG A 129 -2.35 -29.00 10.89
N ARG A 130 -2.76 -30.14 10.30
CA ARG A 130 -3.52 -30.14 9.03
C ARG A 130 -4.91 -29.51 9.18
N GLY A 131 -5.60 -29.74 10.30
CA GLY A 131 -6.90 -29.13 10.58
C GLY A 131 -6.83 -27.61 10.77
N LEU A 132 -5.74 -27.08 11.34
CA LEU A 132 -5.50 -25.64 11.49
C LEU A 132 -5.15 -24.96 10.16
N LEU A 133 -4.40 -25.64 9.29
CA LEU A 133 -4.01 -25.12 7.97
C LEU A 133 -5.11 -25.28 6.91
N ASN A 134 -6.03 -26.24 7.09
CA ASN A 134 -7.15 -26.48 6.18
C ASN A 134 -8.48 -26.61 6.95
N PRO A 135 -9.29 -25.53 7.00
CA PRO A 135 -10.54 -25.49 7.76
C PRO A 135 -11.56 -26.57 7.35
N TRP A 136 -11.56 -27.01 6.09
CA TRP A 136 -12.44 -28.08 5.62
C TRP A 136 -12.07 -29.45 6.21
N ILE A 137 -10.77 -29.73 6.39
CA ILE A 137 -10.31 -30.94 7.07
C ILE A 137 -10.67 -30.85 8.55
N GLY A 138 -10.41 -29.71 9.20
CA GLY A 138 -10.77 -29.47 10.60
C GLY A 138 -12.28 -29.65 10.87
N ILE A 139 -13.13 -29.10 10.00
CA ILE A 139 -14.60 -29.26 10.08
C ILE A 139 -15.03 -30.71 9.82
N ARG A 140 -14.47 -31.40 8.82
CA ARG A 140 -14.77 -32.83 8.58
C ARG A 140 -14.39 -33.69 9.78
N THR A 141 -13.23 -33.47 10.38
CA THR A 141 -12.76 -34.17 11.59
C THR A 141 -13.68 -33.88 12.78
N LEU A 142 -14.07 -32.62 12.98
CA LEU A 142 -14.99 -32.24 14.05
C LEU A 142 -16.38 -32.87 13.86
N ILE A 143 -16.92 -32.83 12.63
CA ILE A 143 -18.20 -33.44 12.28
C ILE A 143 -18.14 -34.95 12.47
N ALA A 144 -17.04 -35.62 12.14
CA ALA A 144 -16.94 -37.06 12.28
C ALA A 144 -16.77 -37.51 13.75
N LEU A 145 -16.01 -36.75 14.54
CA LEU A 145 -15.97 -36.89 16.00
C LEU A 145 -17.37 -36.67 16.62
N VAL A 146 -18.21 -35.83 16.00
CA VAL A 146 -19.60 -35.61 16.41
C VAL A 146 -20.56 -36.68 15.87
N LYS A 147 -20.36 -37.19 14.65
CA LYS A 147 -21.17 -38.28 14.08
C LYS A 147 -20.96 -39.60 14.81
N GLY A 148 -19.74 -39.89 15.26
CA GLY A 148 -19.47 -41.00 16.19
C GLY A 148 -20.30 -40.92 17.48
N ARG A 149 -20.76 -39.72 17.88
CA ARG A 149 -21.68 -39.50 19.02
C ARG A 149 -23.13 -39.88 18.69
N ALA A 150 -23.54 -39.78 17.42
CA ALA A 150 -24.94 -39.98 17.04
C ALA A 150 -25.31 -41.47 16.93
N THR A 151 -24.36 -42.34 16.60
CA THR A 151 -24.62 -43.78 16.37
C THR A 151 -24.91 -44.57 17.64
N THR A 152 -24.59 -44.05 18.84
CA THR A 152 -24.85 -44.73 20.13
C THR A 152 -25.96 -44.06 20.97
N MET A 153 -26.49 -42.91 20.56
CA MET A 153 -27.61 -42.22 21.23
C MET A 153 -28.93 -42.23 20.44
N LEU A 154 -28.95 -42.73 19.20
CA LEU A 154 -30.13 -42.71 18.33
C LEU A 154 -30.57 -44.11 17.86
N SER A 155 -30.77 -45.06 18.79
CA SER A 155 -31.46 -46.33 18.47
C SER A 155 -32.89 -46.44 18.99
N THR A 156 -33.50 -45.36 19.51
CA THR A 156 -34.87 -45.44 20.06
C THR A 156 -35.83 -44.29 19.76
N ALA A 157 -35.49 -43.35 18.87
CA ALA A 157 -36.41 -42.23 18.57
C ALA A 157 -36.46 -41.79 17.10
N TRP A 158 -36.20 -42.69 16.16
CA TRP A 158 -36.45 -42.39 14.74
C TRP A 158 -36.97 -43.59 13.97
N ARG A 159 -38.19 -43.97 14.30
CA ARG A 159 -39.07 -44.72 13.40
C ARG A 159 -40.43 -44.05 13.47
N TYR A 160 -40.67 -43.04 12.64
CA TYR A 160 -41.97 -42.79 12.01
C TYR A 160 -41.83 -41.68 10.96
N GLY A 161 -42.14 -42.04 9.72
CA GLY A 161 -42.70 -41.18 8.66
C GLY A 161 -41.95 -39.92 8.23
N SER A 162 -41.11 -40.03 7.20
CA SER A 162 -41.40 -39.43 5.87
C SER A 162 -40.17 -39.53 4.96
N ARG A 163 -40.25 -40.42 3.97
CA ARG A 163 -39.42 -40.37 2.77
C ARG A 163 -39.96 -39.24 1.89
N VAL A 164 -39.62 -38.00 2.21
CA VAL A 164 -39.73 -36.89 1.28
C VAL A 164 -38.31 -36.35 1.05
N SER A 165 -37.73 -36.84 -0.04
CA SER A 165 -36.83 -36.11 -0.93
C SER A 165 -35.54 -35.48 -0.34
N ARG A 166 -34.56 -36.34 -0.04
CA ARG A 166 -33.13 -35.93 0.00
C ARG A 166 -32.62 -35.33 -1.34
N ALA A 167 -33.39 -35.42 -2.42
CA ALA A 167 -33.11 -34.84 -3.73
C ALA A 167 -33.70 -33.43 -3.95
N GLY A 168 -34.58 -32.92 -3.06
CA GLY A 168 -35.22 -31.60 -3.25
C GLY A 168 -34.30 -30.41 -2.92
N VAL A 169 -33.45 -30.56 -1.89
CA VAL A 169 -32.49 -29.53 -1.47
C VAL A 169 -31.49 -29.15 -2.57
N PRO A 170 -30.83 -30.10 -3.28
CA PRO A 170 -29.90 -29.72 -4.35
C PRO A 170 -30.59 -29.09 -5.57
N VAL A 171 -31.84 -29.45 -5.89
CA VAL A 171 -32.59 -28.86 -7.00
C VAL A 171 -33.04 -27.44 -6.66
N ILE A 172 -33.49 -27.17 -5.43
CA ILE A 172 -33.85 -25.82 -4.99
C ILE A 172 -32.60 -24.92 -4.94
N VAL A 173 -31.46 -25.44 -4.49
CA VAL A 173 -30.17 -24.72 -4.50
C VAL A 173 -29.71 -24.43 -5.92
N ALA A 174 -29.78 -25.40 -6.85
CA ALA A 174 -29.43 -25.20 -8.26
C ALA A 174 -30.37 -24.19 -8.97
N SER A 175 -31.66 -24.20 -8.64
CA SER A 175 -32.65 -23.28 -9.20
C SER A 175 -32.48 -21.85 -8.66
N ALA A 176 -32.16 -21.71 -7.36
CA ALA A 176 -31.83 -20.43 -6.74
C ALA A 176 -30.52 -19.83 -7.28
N LEU A 177 -29.55 -20.68 -7.65
CA LEU A 177 -28.30 -20.25 -8.28
C LEU A 177 -28.51 -19.75 -9.73
N SER A 178 -29.48 -20.27 -10.47
CA SER A 178 -29.86 -19.73 -11.80
C SER A 178 -30.65 -18.42 -11.76
N ALA A 179 -31.11 -18.00 -10.57
CA ALA A 179 -31.83 -16.76 -10.32
C ALA A 179 -30.96 -15.67 -9.67
N CYS A 180 -29.66 -15.91 -9.44
CA CYS A 180 -28.75 -14.88 -8.95
C CYS A 180 -28.67 -13.72 -9.94
N ALA A 181 -28.62 -12.49 -9.42
CA ALA A 181 -28.42 -11.30 -10.23
C ALA A 181 -27.17 -11.49 -11.10
N ASN A 182 -27.35 -11.50 -12.42
CA ASN A 182 -26.27 -11.71 -13.38
C ASN A 182 -25.59 -10.36 -13.67
N TYR A 183 -24.26 -10.31 -13.62
CA TYR A 183 -23.48 -9.13 -14.05
C TYR A 183 -22.95 -9.23 -15.49
N ALA A 184 -23.31 -10.29 -16.24
CA ALA A 184 -22.92 -10.44 -17.63
C ALA A 184 -23.30 -9.22 -18.47
N GLY A 185 -22.43 -8.89 -19.42
CA GLY A 185 -22.54 -7.71 -20.28
C GLY A 185 -22.14 -6.39 -19.62
N ILE A 186 -21.62 -6.40 -18.39
CA ILE A 186 -21.05 -5.21 -17.73
C ILE A 186 -19.53 -5.37 -17.68
N HIS A 187 -18.83 -4.56 -18.47
CA HIS A 187 -17.38 -4.44 -18.51
C HIS A 187 -16.98 -2.99 -18.82
N GLY A 188 -15.71 -2.67 -18.56
CA GLY A 188 -15.03 -1.47 -19.04
C GLY A 188 -14.00 -1.88 -20.07
N ASP A 189 -13.83 -1.07 -21.11
CA ASP A 189 -12.92 -1.33 -22.22
C ASP A 189 -11.62 -0.53 -22.11
N ALA A 190 -11.48 0.29 -21.05
CA ALA A 190 -10.30 1.11 -20.86
C ALA A 190 -9.07 0.27 -20.49
N ALA A 191 -7.94 0.57 -21.13
CA ALA A 191 -6.64 0.00 -20.83
C ALA A 191 -5.60 1.11 -20.66
N MET A 192 -4.66 0.90 -19.73
CA MET A 192 -3.50 1.78 -19.58
C MET A 192 -2.63 1.69 -20.83
N THR A 193 -2.30 2.83 -21.41
CA THR A 193 -1.44 2.91 -22.61
C THR A 193 0.01 2.65 -22.22
N ASP A 194 0.69 1.84 -23.03
CA ASP A 194 2.14 1.68 -22.93
C ASP A 194 2.85 2.97 -23.41
N PRO A 195 3.83 3.52 -22.67
CA PRO A 195 4.57 4.71 -23.10
C PRO A 195 5.19 4.63 -24.48
N GLN A 196 5.61 3.42 -24.93
CA GLN A 196 6.20 3.21 -26.24
C GLN A 196 5.19 3.36 -27.38
N HIS A 197 3.89 3.41 -27.09
CA HIS A 197 2.86 3.64 -28.09
C HIS A 197 2.91 5.08 -28.65
N TYR A 198 3.44 6.05 -27.89
CA TYR A 198 3.56 7.43 -28.33
C TYR A 198 4.83 7.66 -29.17
N ALA A 199 4.66 8.21 -30.37
CA ALA A 199 5.77 8.62 -31.23
C ALA A 199 6.54 9.78 -30.60
N THR A 200 7.77 9.52 -30.16
CA THR A 200 8.61 10.47 -29.40
C THR A 200 10.04 10.59 -29.92
N GLN A 201 10.44 9.75 -30.88
CA GLN A 201 11.82 9.64 -31.37
C GLN A 201 12.46 10.93 -31.89
N TRP A 202 11.66 11.91 -32.34
CA TRP A 202 12.19 13.20 -32.85
C TRP A 202 12.19 14.30 -31.79
N SER A 203 11.17 14.32 -30.93
CA SER A 203 11.05 15.31 -29.85
C SER A 203 11.89 14.95 -28.63
N LEU A 204 12.16 13.67 -28.41
CA LEU A 204 12.91 13.10 -27.29
C LEU A 204 13.98 12.13 -27.81
N PRO A 205 15.05 12.65 -28.46
CA PRO A 205 16.13 11.82 -28.98
C PRO A 205 16.95 11.16 -27.85
N PHE A 206 17.62 10.06 -28.19
CA PHE A 206 18.56 9.36 -27.33
C PHE A 206 19.91 10.10 -27.32
N GLU A 207 20.35 10.55 -26.14
CA GLU A 207 21.52 11.44 -26.00
C GLU A 207 22.52 10.95 -24.93
N GLN A 208 22.35 9.73 -24.42
CA GLN A 208 23.18 9.13 -23.37
C GLN A 208 23.26 10.01 -22.10
N GLY A 209 22.16 10.72 -21.81
CA GLY A 209 22.02 11.52 -20.61
C GLY A 209 21.79 10.68 -19.36
N HIS A 210 21.91 11.34 -18.21
CA HIS A 210 21.65 10.72 -16.91
C HIS A 210 20.34 11.21 -16.33
N TRP A 211 19.60 10.31 -15.67
CA TRP A 211 18.46 10.70 -14.87
C TRP A 211 18.90 11.62 -13.73
N PRO A 212 18.07 12.63 -13.35
CA PRO A 212 18.38 13.44 -12.18
C PRO A 212 18.52 12.56 -10.94
N THR A 213 19.44 12.94 -10.05
CA THR A 213 19.56 12.36 -8.71
C THR A 213 18.67 13.15 -7.73
N ALA A 214 18.48 12.64 -6.51
CA ALA A 214 17.64 13.29 -5.50
C ALA A 214 18.17 14.69 -5.08
N ASP A 215 19.45 14.94 -5.31
CA ASP A 215 20.19 16.19 -5.09
C ASP A 215 20.37 16.98 -6.40
N TRP A 216 19.46 16.87 -7.37
CA TRP A 216 19.52 17.52 -8.68
C TRP A 216 19.82 19.04 -8.65
N ALA A 217 19.50 19.73 -7.54
CA ALA A 217 19.78 21.15 -7.36
C ALA A 217 21.28 21.46 -7.19
N ASP A 218 22.09 20.48 -6.78
CA ASP A 218 23.53 20.63 -6.53
C ASP A 218 24.30 21.01 -7.82
N GLN A 219 23.74 20.69 -9.00
CA GLN A 219 24.31 21.08 -10.29
C GLN A 219 24.50 22.60 -10.46
N PHE A 220 23.77 23.42 -9.71
CA PHE A 220 23.89 24.88 -9.76
C PHE A 220 24.96 25.45 -8.82
N GLY A 221 25.58 24.62 -7.97
CA GLY A 221 26.79 24.97 -7.21
C GLY A 221 26.62 26.00 -6.09
N ASP A 222 25.39 26.30 -5.66
CA ASP A 222 25.13 27.24 -4.56
C ASP A 222 24.72 26.46 -3.28
N GLY A 223 25.62 26.44 -2.29
CA GLY A 223 25.38 25.75 -1.02
C GLY A 223 24.21 26.32 -0.21
N GLN A 224 23.85 27.60 -0.40
CA GLN A 224 22.69 28.19 0.26
C GLN A 224 21.38 27.63 -0.31
N LEU A 225 21.29 27.38 -1.62
CA LEU A 225 20.12 26.73 -2.22
C LEU A 225 19.93 25.33 -1.62
N LYS A 226 21.00 24.55 -1.53
CA LYS A 226 20.97 23.22 -0.91
C LYS A 226 20.47 23.29 0.53
N SER A 227 21.04 24.19 1.34
CA SER A 227 20.63 24.37 2.74
C SER A 227 19.15 24.75 2.89
N LEU A 228 18.61 25.58 2.00
CA LEU A 228 17.19 25.98 2.03
C LEU A 228 16.27 24.81 1.66
N ILE A 229 16.68 23.99 0.68
CA ILE A 229 15.96 22.77 0.32
C ILE A 229 15.97 21.79 1.49
N ASP A 230 17.12 21.55 2.11
CA ASP A 230 17.25 20.63 3.25
C ASP A 230 16.42 21.12 4.46
N GLU A 231 16.42 22.42 4.74
CA GLU A 231 15.57 23.03 5.78
C GLU A 231 14.09 22.76 5.49
N ALA A 232 13.63 22.98 4.24
CA ALA A 232 12.25 22.73 3.86
C ALA A 232 11.86 21.25 3.95
N LEU A 233 12.75 20.33 3.54
CA LEU A 233 12.52 18.89 3.61
C LEU A 233 12.37 18.38 5.06
N ASN A 234 13.02 19.05 6.01
CA ASN A 234 12.97 18.69 7.41
C ASN A 234 11.74 19.24 8.12
N SER A 235 11.40 20.52 7.92
CA SER A 235 10.43 21.24 8.77
C SER A 235 9.27 21.94 8.05
N SER A 236 9.07 21.74 6.73
CA SER A 236 7.98 22.41 6.03
C SER A 236 6.60 21.85 6.43
N PRO A 237 5.64 22.70 6.85
CA PRO A 237 4.26 22.28 7.12
C PRO A 237 3.55 21.65 5.90
N THR A 238 3.99 21.97 4.69
CA THR A 238 3.48 21.36 3.44
C THR A 238 3.80 19.88 3.38
N LEU A 239 4.98 19.47 3.86
CA LEU A 239 5.35 18.05 3.96
C LEU A 239 4.67 17.37 5.13
N ASP A 240 4.45 18.05 6.25
CA ASP A 240 3.69 17.49 7.36
C ASP A 240 2.24 17.18 6.97
N GLN A 241 1.61 18.04 6.14
CA GLN A 241 0.30 17.72 5.55
C GLN A 241 0.34 16.46 4.68
N ALA A 242 1.38 16.28 3.86
CA ALA A 242 1.54 15.07 3.04
C ALA A 242 1.76 13.81 3.92
N ARG A 243 2.62 13.90 4.94
CA ARG A 243 2.85 12.81 5.92
C ARG A 243 1.55 12.43 6.64
N ALA A 244 0.74 13.41 7.04
CA ALA A 244 -0.55 13.18 7.68
C ALA A 244 -1.55 12.47 6.75
N ARG A 245 -1.58 12.81 5.46
CA ARG A 245 -2.42 12.11 4.46
C ARG A 245 -1.99 10.66 4.29
N VAL A 246 -0.69 10.38 4.24
CA VAL A 246 -0.16 9.00 4.20
C VAL A 246 -0.54 8.23 5.46
N ALA A 247 -0.41 8.84 6.64
CA ALA A 247 -0.79 8.20 7.90
C ALA A 247 -2.30 7.89 7.95
N ALA A 248 -3.15 8.79 7.43
CA ALA A 248 -4.59 8.54 7.31
C ALA A 248 -4.89 7.37 6.36
N ALA A 249 -4.25 7.33 5.18
CA ALA A 249 -4.39 6.22 4.24
C ALA A 249 -3.94 4.89 4.84
N GLN A 250 -2.88 4.90 5.66
CA GLN A 250 -2.44 3.72 6.39
C GLN A 250 -3.48 3.25 7.40
N ALA A 251 -4.06 4.15 8.19
CA ALA A 251 -5.14 3.83 9.12
C ALA A 251 -6.39 3.26 8.41
N TYR A 252 -6.71 3.75 7.21
CA TYR A 252 -7.78 3.19 6.39
C TYR A 252 -7.46 1.76 5.93
N SER A 253 -6.20 1.47 5.56
CA SER A 253 -5.77 0.11 5.23
C SER A 253 -5.85 -0.84 6.44
N GLU A 254 -5.49 -0.35 7.63
CA GLU A 254 -5.65 -1.10 8.88
C GLU A 254 -7.14 -1.39 9.20
N SER A 255 -8.03 -0.43 8.96
CA SER A 255 -9.48 -0.61 9.08
C SER A 255 -10.02 -1.64 8.08
N ALA A 256 -9.60 -1.56 6.81
CA ALA A 256 -9.96 -2.53 5.79
C ALA A 256 -9.46 -3.95 6.17
N ARG A 257 -8.26 -4.04 6.74
CA ARG A 257 -7.70 -5.30 7.25
C ARG A 257 -8.52 -5.85 8.42
N ALA A 258 -8.95 -5.00 9.34
CA ALA A 258 -9.82 -5.42 10.45
C ALA A 258 -11.16 -6.01 9.93
N GLY A 259 -11.65 -5.52 8.81
CA GLY A 259 -12.83 -6.09 8.12
C GLY A 259 -12.64 -7.53 7.62
N THR A 260 -11.41 -8.04 7.52
CA THR A 260 -11.11 -9.43 7.15
C THR A 260 -11.02 -10.39 8.34
N MET A 261 -11.16 -9.86 9.57
CA MET A 261 -10.96 -10.61 10.81
C MET A 261 -12.29 -10.84 11.56
N PRO A 262 -12.37 -11.86 12.43
CA PRO A 262 -13.48 -12.00 13.37
C PRO A 262 -13.60 -10.78 14.29
N ARG A 263 -14.83 -10.34 14.53
CA ARG A 263 -15.15 -9.28 15.49
C ARG A 263 -15.78 -9.89 16.74
N VAL A 264 -15.42 -9.36 17.91
CA VAL A 264 -16.05 -9.70 19.19
C VAL A 264 -16.54 -8.42 19.83
N ASP A 265 -17.82 -8.38 20.18
CA ASP A 265 -18.50 -7.23 20.75
C ASP A 265 -19.19 -7.62 22.05
N ALA A 266 -19.21 -6.71 23.02
CA ALA A 266 -19.99 -6.87 24.24
C ALA A 266 -21.07 -5.79 24.28
N SER A 267 -22.31 -6.19 24.57
CA SER A 267 -23.43 -5.27 24.71
C SER A 267 -24.19 -5.52 26.02
N TYR A 268 -24.65 -4.43 26.63
CA TYR A 268 -25.55 -4.47 27.78
C TYR A 268 -26.70 -3.50 27.55
N ALA A 269 -27.92 -3.97 27.77
CA ALA A 269 -29.14 -3.19 27.66
C ALA A 269 -30.02 -3.40 28.90
N LEU A 270 -30.56 -2.29 29.40
CA LEU A 270 -31.55 -2.24 30.45
C LEU A 270 -32.82 -1.60 29.90
N THR A 271 -33.84 -2.41 29.67
CA THR A 271 -35.09 -1.96 29.04
C THR A 271 -36.23 -2.09 30.02
N ARG A 272 -36.85 -0.96 30.40
CA ARG A 272 -38.09 -0.97 31.18
C ARG A 272 -39.27 -0.76 30.25
N GLN A 273 -40.14 -1.76 30.16
CA GLN A 273 -41.29 -1.73 29.26
C GLN A 273 -42.49 -2.44 29.88
N GLN A 274 -43.69 -2.05 29.45
CA GLN A 274 -44.91 -2.75 29.78
C GLN A 274 -45.18 -3.81 28.71
N PHE A 275 -45.25 -5.08 29.13
CA PHE A 275 -45.62 -6.15 28.22
C PHE A 275 -47.15 -6.21 28.09
N SER A 276 -47.65 -6.32 26.86
CA SER A 276 -49.09 -6.48 26.62
C SER A 276 -49.60 -7.76 27.29
N GLY A 277 -50.79 -7.70 27.90
CA GLY A 277 -51.45 -8.86 28.50
C GLY A 277 -51.96 -9.88 27.49
N THR A 278 -51.96 -9.55 26.20
CA THR A 278 -52.42 -10.40 25.10
C THR A 278 -51.28 -10.87 24.18
N ALA A 279 -50.03 -10.55 24.51
CA ALA A 279 -48.86 -10.96 23.74
C ALA A 279 -48.34 -12.35 24.15
N LEU A 280 -47.28 -12.82 23.47
CA LEU A 280 -46.63 -14.13 23.69
C LEU A 280 -46.06 -14.30 25.11
N VAL A 281 -45.86 -13.21 25.86
CA VAL A 281 -45.30 -13.25 27.22
C VAL A 281 -46.39 -13.64 28.22
N PRO A 282 -46.32 -14.83 28.85
CA PRO A 282 -47.39 -15.30 29.72
C PRO A 282 -47.45 -14.50 31.04
N PRO A 283 -48.63 -14.44 31.69
CA PRO A 283 -48.74 -14.03 33.08
C PRO A 283 -47.78 -14.83 33.99
N PRO A 284 -47.19 -14.22 35.04
CA PRO A 284 -47.50 -12.91 35.60
C PRO A 284 -46.79 -11.73 34.91
N TYR A 285 -45.94 -11.98 33.90
CA TYR A 285 -45.16 -10.92 33.25
C TYR A 285 -45.99 -10.15 32.19
N GLY A 286 -46.86 -10.84 31.45
CA GLY A 286 -47.82 -10.20 30.55
C GLY A 286 -48.80 -9.28 31.28
N GLY A 287 -49.02 -8.08 30.76
CA GLY A 287 -49.89 -7.05 31.35
C GLY A 287 -49.22 -6.16 32.41
N SER A 288 -47.92 -6.35 32.67
CA SER A 288 -47.20 -5.67 33.76
C SER A 288 -45.95 -4.94 33.28
N TRP A 289 -45.47 -4.00 34.10
CA TRP A 289 -44.18 -3.34 33.89
C TRP A 289 -43.04 -4.28 34.28
N GLN A 290 -42.12 -4.52 33.34
CA GLN A 290 -40.94 -5.34 33.55
C GLN A 290 -39.68 -4.55 33.24
N THR A 291 -38.60 -4.91 33.93
CA THR A 291 -37.26 -4.37 33.68
C THR A 291 -36.40 -5.52 33.18
N GLU A 292 -36.10 -5.53 31.89
CA GLU A 292 -35.30 -6.53 31.21
C GLU A 292 -33.81 -6.14 31.28
N ASN A 293 -32.98 -7.07 31.73
CA ASN A 293 -31.52 -6.98 31.75
C ASN A 293 -30.96 -7.96 30.73
N ARG A 294 -30.28 -7.44 29.70
CA ARG A 294 -29.67 -8.24 28.65
C ARG A 294 -28.20 -7.89 28.54
N GLY A 295 -27.32 -8.86 28.83
CA GLY A 295 -25.87 -8.75 28.62
C GLY A 295 -25.42 -9.83 27.65
N ILE A 296 -24.83 -9.45 26.52
CA ILE A 296 -24.42 -10.38 25.46
C ILE A 296 -22.96 -10.13 25.08
N LEU A 297 -22.18 -11.20 25.01
CA LEU A 297 -20.91 -11.26 24.32
C LEU A 297 -21.14 -11.96 22.96
N GLY A 298 -21.00 -11.21 21.88
CA GLY A 298 -21.18 -11.69 20.51
C GLY A 298 -19.85 -11.78 19.78
N ALA A 299 -19.71 -12.77 18.91
CA ALA A 299 -18.64 -12.88 17.93
C ALA A 299 -19.25 -13.04 16.53
N SER A 300 -18.68 -12.36 15.55
CA SER A 300 -19.10 -12.45 14.14
C SER A 300 -17.88 -12.60 13.23
N TYR A 301 -18.02 -13.40 12.17
CA TYR A 301 -16.98 -13.58 11.16
C TYR A 301 -17.59 -13.80 9.79
N GLU A 302 -17.37 -12.85 8.88
CA GLU A 302 -17.80 -12.93 7.50
C GLU A 302 -16.84 -13.85 6.72
N LEU A 303 -17.36 -14.96 6.20
CA LEU A 303 -16.61 -15.88 5.36
C LEU A 303 -16.41 -15.25 3.98
N ASP A 304 -15.21 -14.73 3.74
CA ASP A 304 -14.82 -14.08 2.49
C ASP A 304 -14.58 -15.09 1.36
N LEU A 305 -15.61 -15.87 0.99
CA LEU A 305 -15.53 -16.94 0.00
C LEU A 305 -15.26 -16.40 -1.41
N TRP A 306 -15.81 -15.22 -1.71
CA TRP A 306 -15.72 -14.57 -3.02
C TRP A 306 -14.65 -13.48 -3.08
N GLY A 307 -13.94 -13.25 -1.98
CA GLY A 307 -12.85 -12.28 -1.89
C GLY A 307 -13.29 -10.82 -1.73
N LYS A 308 -14.57 -10.52 -1.49
CA LYS A 308 -15.09 -9.16 -1.26
C LYS A 308 -14.22 -8.34 -0.30
N LYS A 309 -13.97 -8.85 0.92
CA LYS A 309 -13.18 -8.13 1.94
C LYS A 309 -11.69 -8.08 1.59
N ARG A 310 -11.17 -9.13 0.96
CA ARG A 310 -9.78 -9.18 0.50
C ARG A 310 -9.50 -8.21 -0.63
N GLU A 311 -10.41 -8.07 -1.58
CA GLU A 311 -10.32 -7.08 -2.66
C GLU A 311 -10.48 -5.65 -2.12
N ALA A 312 -11.38 -5.42 -1.15
CA ALA A 312 -11.47 -4.14 -0.44
C ALA A 312 -10.16 -3.77 0.29
N LEU A 313 -9.51 -4.75 0.95
CA LEU A 313 -8.19 -4.56 1.56
C LEU A 313 -7.13 -4.24 0.50
N ARG A 314 -7.10 -4.98 -0.62
CA ARG A 314 -6.16 -4.72 -1.71
C ARG A 314 -6.35 -3.33 -2.31
N ALA A 315 -7.58 -2.91 -2.55
CA ALA A 315 -7.90 -1.55 -2.99
C ALA A 315 -7.34 -0.49 -2.03
N SER A 316 -7.58 -0.65 -0.73
CA SER A 316 -7.08 0.29 0.28
C SER A 316 -5.55 0.28 0.42
N VAL A 317 -4.89 -0.85 0.20
CA VAL A 317 -3.41 -0.93 0.14
C VAL A 317 -2.88 -0.17 -1.08
N SER A 318 -3.53 -0.28 -2.24
CA SER A 318 -3.16 0.46 -3.44
C SER A 318 -3.38 1.97 -3.27
N ASP A 319 -4.46 2.39 -2.61
CA ASP A 319 -4.68 3.80 -2.22
C ASP A 319 -3.58 4.34 -1.27
N LEU A 320 -3.07 3.50 -0.36
CA LEU A 320 -1.91 3.85 0.47
C LEU A 320 -0.65 4.06 -0.39
N GLN A 321 -0.40 3.21 -1.39
CA GLN A 321 0.74 3.42 -2.30
C GLN A 321 0.56 4.69 -3.15
N ALA A 322 -0.66 4.96 -3.63
CA ALA A 322 -0.96 6.21 -4.32
C ALA A 322 -0.68 7.42 -3.43
N SER A 323 -1.10 7.38 -2.15
CA SER A 323 -0.87 8.45 -1.18
C SER A 323 0.63 8.67 -0.89
N ARG A 324 1.44 7.60 -0.90
CA ARG A 324 2.91 7.71 -0.75
C ARG A 324 3.54 8.37 -1.97
N ALA A 325 3.12 7.99 -3.18
CA ALA A 325 3.58 8.62 -4.41
C ALA A 325 3.14 10.10 -4.50
N ASP A 326 1.93 10.44 -4.05
CA ASP A 326 1.50 11.85 -3.93
C ASP A 326 2.41 12.64 -2.96
N ALA A 327 2.85 12.04 -1.85
CA ALA A 327 3.77 12.71 -0.92
C ALA A 327 5.12 13.03 -1.59
N GLU A 328 5.62 12.15 -2.45
CA GLU A 328 6.81 12.41 -3.27
C GLU A 328 6.56 13.47 -4.34
N ALA A 329 5.35 13.54 -4.92
CA ALA A 329 4.96 14.63 -5.82
C ALA A 329 4.95 15.99 -5.10
N VAL A 330 4.47 16.03 -3.85
CA VAL A 330 4.50 17.25 -3.01
C VAL A 330 5.94 17.64 -2.69
N ARG A 331 6.80 16.68 -2.34
CA ARG A 331 8.24 16.89 -2.12
C ARG A 331 8.89 17.50 -3.37
N LEU A 332 8.67 16.89 -4.53
CA LEU A 332 9.19 17.39 -5.80
C LEU A 332 8.72 18.82 -6.08
N THR A 333 7.41 19.05 -5.97
CA THR A 333 6.80 20.38 -6.18
C THR A 333 7.41 21.44 -5.26
N LEU A 334 7.61 21.11 -3.99
CA LEU A 334 8.20 22.02 -3.00
C LEU A 334 9.66 22.36 -3.33
N THR A 335 10.49 21.35 -3.61
CA THR A 335 11.90 21.55 -3.96
C THR A 335 12.06 22.35 -5.26
N THR A 336 11.24 22.06 -6.27
CA THR A 336 11.17 22.81 -7.52
C THR A 336 10.74 24.27 -7.29
N ALA A 337 9.71 24.50 -6.47
CA ALA A 337 9.26 25.85 -6.14
C ALA A 337 10.38 26.68 -5.48
N ILE A 338 11.10 26.10 -4.51
CA ILE A 338 12.24 26.76 -3.85
C ILE A 338 13.32 27.11 -4.86
N ALA A 339 13.72 26.16 -5.71
CA ALA A 339 14.76 26.39 -6.71
C ALA A 339 14.38 27.48 -7.73
N ARG A 340 13.13 27.49 -8.21
CA ARG A 340 12.64 28.52 -9.16
C ARG A 340 12.56 29.89 -8.49
N THR A 341 12.04 29.99 -7.27
CA THR A 341 12.02 31.26 -6.52
C THR A 341 13.44 31.75 -6.21
N TYR A 342 14.37 30.85 -5.89
CA TYR A 342 15.78 31.20 -5.67
C TYR A 342 16.47 31.67 -6.96
N ASN A 343 16.12 31.10 -8.12
CA ASN A 343 16.58 31.57 -9.42
C ASN A 343 16.02 32.97 -9.76
N GLU A 344 14.74 33.24 -9.50
CA GLU A 344 14.17 34.59 -9.63
C GLU A 344 14.86 35.58 -8.68
N PHE A 345 15.16 35.18 -7.45
CA PHE A 345 15.92 35.98 -6.51
C PHE A 345 17.32 36.33 -7.05
N ALA A 346 18.00 35.38 -7.71
CA ALA A 346 19.26 35.63 -8.40
C ALA A 346 19.09 36.58 -9.60
N ARG A 347 18.01 36.43 -10.38
CA ARG A 347 17.66 37.35 -11.49
C ARG A 347 17.52 38.78 -10.99
N LEU A 348 16.82 38.99 -9.88
CA LEU A 348 16.60 40.31 -9.31
C LEU A 348 17.91 41.00 -8.93
N PHE A 349 18.89 40.27 -8.36
CA PHE A 349 20.21 40.83 -8.10
C PHE A 349 20.98 41.19 -9.38
N LEU A 350 20.88 40.39 -10.44
CA LEU A 350 21.49 40.74 -11.73
C LEU A 350 20.89 42.02 -12.32
N LEU A 351 19.56 42.15 -12.27
CA LEU A 351 18.87 43.36 -12.73
C LEU A 351 19.19 44.56 -11.85
N HIS A 352 19.33 44.36 -10.54
CA HIS A 352 19.75 45.39 -9.59
C HIS A 352 21.16 45.90 -9.93
N ASP A 353 22.12 45.02 -10.18
CA ASP A 353 23.47 45.42 -10.59
C ASP A 353 23.48 46.18 -11.93
N ILE A 354 22.64 45.78 -12.89
CA ILE A 354 22.47 46.50 -14.16
C ILE A 354 21.91 47.91 -13.88
N ALA A 355 20.87 48.03 -13.05
CA ALA A 355 20.27 49.31 -12.69
C ALA A 355 21.26 50.24 -11.94
N GLN A 356 22.14 49.69 -11.10
CA GLN A 356 23.20 50.46 -10.44
C GLN A 356 24.23 51.01 -11.44
N ARG A 357 24.68 50.18 -12.40
CA ARG A 357 25.58 50.65 -13.47
C ARG A 357 24.92 51.72 -14.34
N GLU A 358 23.63 51.58 -14.61
CA GLU A 358 22.85 52.56 -15.35
C GLU A 358 22.77 53.91 -14.63
N ILE A 359 22.57 53.92 -13.31
CA ILE A 359 22.60 55.15 -12.50
C ILE A 359 23.94 55.85 -12.63
N ALA A 360 25.06 55.11 -12.48
CA ALA A 360 26.40 55.69 -12.60
C ALA A 360 26.64 56.30 -14.00
N ARG A 361 26.12 55.66 -15.06
CA ARG A 361 26.21 56.16 -16.44
C ARG A 361 25.35 57.41 -16.64
N ARG A 362 24.12 57.43 -16.14
CA ARG A 362 23.24 58.62 -16.22
C ARG A 362 23.78 59.80 -15.41
N GLU A 363 24.42 59.57 -14.27
CA GLU A 363 25.14 60.61 -13.51
C GLU A 363 26.33 61.18 -14.29
N GLN A 364 27.01 60.37 -15.11
CA GLN A 364 28.03 60.86 -16.02
C GLN A 364 27.43 61.73 -17.14
N ILE A 365 26.29 61.33 -17.72
CA ILE A 365 25.60 62.11 -18.76
C ILE A 365 25.12 63.46 -18.21
N ASP A 366 24.53 63.50 -17.01
CA ASP A 366 24.12 64.74 -16.33
C ASP A 366 25.33 65.68 -16.09
N ARG A 367 26.47 65.14 -15.61
CA ARG A 367 27.70 65.92 -15.43
C ARG A 367 28.23 66.50 -16.74
N ILE A 368 28.19 65.74 -17.83
CA ILE A 368 28.62 66.21 -19.16
C ILE A 368 27.68 67.32 -19.64
N ALA A 369 26.36 67.14 -19.54
CA ALA A 369 25.38 68.15 -19.92
C ALA A 369 25.56 69.45 -19.12
N ALA A 370 25.78 69.35 -17.80
CA ALA A 370 26.05 70.51 -16.96
C ALA A 370 27.33 71.27 -17.38
N GLY A 371 28.40 70.54 -17.70
CA GLY A 371 29.64 71.14 -18.21
C GLY A 371 29.45 71.83 -19.56
N ARG A 372 28.70 71.21 -20.48
CA ARG A 372 28.41 71.77 -21.81
C ARG A 372 27.56 73.04 -21.75
N ILE A 373 26.58 73.11 -20.84
CA ILE A 373 25.79 74.33 -20.57
C ILE A 373 26.70 75.44 -20.05
N ALA A 374 27.62 75.14 -19.12
CA ALA A 374 28.56 76.13 -18.60
C ALA A 374 29.48 76.73 -19.69
N THR A 375 29.70 75.97 -20.78
CA THR A 375 30.45 76.43 -21.97
C THR A 375 29.56 76.96 -23.11
N GLY A 376 28.24 77.06 -22.91
CA GLY A 376 27.28 77.56 -23.91
C GLY A 376 27.03 76.61 -25.09
N LEU A 377 27.34 75.32 -24.96
CA LEU A 377 27.23 74.33 -26.03
C LEU A 377 25.91 73.55 -26.07
N ASP A 378 25.16 73.52 -24.96
CA ASP A 378 23.86 72.85 -24.78
C ASP A 378 22.89 73.77 -24.01
N THR A 379 21.62 73.38 -23.89
CA THR A 379 20.57 74.14 -23.21
C THR A 379 20.11 73.47 -21.91
N GLN A 380 19.26 74.16 -21.14
CA GLN A 380 18.66 73.59 -19.93
C GLN A 380 17.77 72.36 -20.23
N VAL A 381 17.26 72.22 -21.46
CA VAL A 381 16.42 71.07 -21.87
C VAL A 381 17.22 69.76 -21.77
N GLU A 382 18.47 69.74 -22.23
CA GLU A 382 19.33 68.57 -22.13
C GLU A 382 19.60 68.17 -20.67
N ARG A 383 19.79 69.15 -19.79
CA ARG A 383 20.02 68.89 -18.36
C ARG A 383 18.78 68.35 -17.66
N GLU A 384 17.60 68.93 -17.91
CA GLU A 384 16.37 68.41 -17.30
C GLU A 384 16.02 67.02 -17.83
N THR A 385 16.30 66.73 -19.10
CA THR A 385 16.16 65.37 -19.66
C THR A 385 17.09 64.36 -18.98
N ALA A 386 18.35 64.71 -18.75
CA ALA A 386 19.30 63.86 -18.02
C ALA A 386 18.86 63.61 -16.58
N ARG A 387 18.39 64.65 -15.87
CA ARG A 387 17.87 64.54 -14.50
C ARG A 387 16.63 63.66 -14.41
N ALA A 388 15.68 63.83 -15.32
CA ALA A 388 14.48 62.99 -15.39
C ALA A 388 14.85 61.51 -15.60
N ASN A 389 15.76 61.23 -16.53
CA ASN A 389 16.25 59.87 -16.77
C ASN A 389 16.96 59.29 -15.53
N LEU A 390 17.81 60.06 -14.86
CA LEU A 390 18.47 59.62 -13.63
C LEU A 390 17.46 59.29 -12.52
N ALA A 391 16.44 60.13 -12.33
CA ALA A 391 15.37 59.91 -11.35
C ALA A 391 14.60 58.62 -11.66
N THR A 392 14.27 58.36 -12.93
CA THR A 392 13.63 57.11 -13.36
C THR A 392 14.46 55.87 -13.04
N SER A 393 15.78 55.89 -13.29
CA SER A 393 16.65 54.75 -12.94
C SER A 393 16.77 54.53 -11.44
N ARG A 394 16.81 55.61 -10.64
CA ARG A 394 16.79 55.53 -9.18
C ARG A 394 15.48 54.92 -8.66
N ALA A 395 14.34 55.29 -9.24
CA ALA A 395 13.05 54.68 -8.90
C ALA A 395 13.01 53.18 -9.24
N LEU A 396 13.55 52.78 -10.40
CA LEU A 396 13.66 51.36 -10.78
C LEU A 396 14.52 50.57 -9.78
N LEU A 397 15.65 51.12 -9.33
CA LEU A 397 16.49 50.47 -8.32
C LEU A 397 15.70 50.21 -7.02
N LYS A 398 14.94 51.20 -6.54
CA LYS A 398 14.08 51.04 -5.35
C LYS A 398 12.97 50.02 -5.53
N SER A 399 12.41 49.90 -6.74
CA SER A 399 11.47 48.84 -7.06
C SER A 399 12.12 47.45 -6.98
N LEU A 400 13.35 47.31 -7.48
CA LEU A 400 14.11 46.06 -7.39
C LEU A 400 14.46 45.70 -5.95
N ASP A 401 14.83 46.67 -5.10
CA ASP A 401 15.05 46.47 -3.66
C ASP A 401 13.81 45.83 -2.99
N GLY A 402 12.61 46.35 -3.30
CA GLY A 402 11.35 45.80 -2.82
C GLY A 402 11.06 44.38 -3.31
N ARG A 403 11.34 44.07 -4.59
CA ARG A 403 11.18 42.72 -5.16
C ARG A 403 12.15 41.71 -4.55
N ILE A 404 13.40 42.12 -4.29
CA ILE A 404 14.42 41.30 -3.61
C ILE A 404 13.93 40.92 -2.21
N LEU A 405 13.35 41.89 -1.48
CA LEU A 405 12.78 41.65 -0.15
C LEU A 405 11.56 40.71 -0.20
N ALA A 406 10.66 40.89 -1.18
CA ALA A 406 9.51 40.01 -1.36
C ALA A 406 9.93 38.56 -1.68
N ALA A 407 10.94 38.37 -2.55
CA ALA A 407 11.47 37.05 -2.88
C ALA A 407 12.06 36.33 -1.65
N ARG A 408 12.74 37.07 -0.75
CA ARG A 408 13.23 36.53 0.53
C ARG A 408 12.09 36.01 1.41
N TYR A 409 11.00 36.77 1.53
CA TYR A 409 9.83 36.34 2.30
C TYR A 409 9.16 35.13 1.67
N GLN A 410 9.09 35.06 0.34
CA GLN A 410 8.54 33.91 -0.37
C GLN A 410 9.36 32.64 -0.12
N ILE A 411 10.70 32.73 -0.17
CA ILE A 411 11.58 31.59 0.14
C ILE A 411 11.39 31.15 1.59
N ALA A 412 11.35 32.09 2.55
CA ALA A 412 11.11 31.76 3.95
C ALA A 412 9.77 31.02 4.14
N ALA A 413 8.70 31.48 3.48
CA ALA A 413 7.40 30.84 3.53
C ALA A 413 7.41 29.41 2.94
N LEU A 414 8.12 29.18 1.82
CA LEU A 414 8.27 27.84 1.23
C LEU A 414 9.01 26.88 2.16
N VAL A 415 10.04 27.37 2.86
CA VAL A 415 10.77 26.59 3.87
C VAL A 415 9.95 26.33 5.14
N GLY A 416 8.81 27.03 5.31
CA GLY A 416 7.94 26.91 6.47
C GLY A 416 8.31 27.82 7.63
N ALA A 417 9.14 28.84 7.39
CA ALA A 417 9.60 29.80 8.38
C ALA A 417 8.89 31.16 8.26
N GLY A 418 8.99 31.98 9.32
CA GLY A 418 8.50 33.36 9.32
C GLY A 418 9.33 34.31 8.44
N PRO A 419 8.82 35.52 8.15
CA PRO A 419 9.46 36.47 7.21
C PRO A 419 10.89 36.87 7.61
N ASP A 420 11.19 36.94 8.90
CA ASP A 420 12.53 37.33 9.40
C ASP A 420 13.62 36.31 9.03
N ARG A 421 13.27 35.02 8.88
CA ARG A 421 14.20 34.01 8.35
C ARG A 421 14.67 34.38 6.93
N GLY A 422 13.80 35.02 6.15
CA GLY A 422 14.10 35.53 4.81
C GLY A 422 15.13 36.66 4.81
N LEU A 423 15.20 37.47 5.86
CA LEU A 423 16.20 38.52 6.01
C LEU A 423 17.62 37.96 6.13
N GLY A 424 17.77 36.71 6.61
CA GLY A 424 19.04 35.99 6.66
C GLY A 424 19.51 35.37 5.35
N ILE A 425 18.68 35.34 4.30
CA ILE A 425 19.05 34.74 3.01
C ILE A 425 20.01 35.66 2.25
N ALA A 426 21.26 35.25 2.08
CA ALA A 426 22.29 36.02 1.38
C ALA A 426 22.04 36.07 -0.14
N ARG A 427 22.76 36.98 -0.82
CA ARG A 427 22.74 37.08 -2.29
C ARG A 427 23.17 35.75 -2.95
N PRO A 428 22.44 35.24 -3.97
CA PRO A 428 22.77 33.98 -4.62
C PRO A 428 24.08 34.00 -5.40
N THR A 429 24.74 32.85 -5.45
CA THR A 429 25.95 32.57 -6.24
C THR A 429 25.78 31.33 -7.11
N LEU A 430 24.64 31.26 -7.81
CA LEU A 430 24.32 30.14 -8.69
C LEU A 430 25.18 30.14 -9.97
N GLY A 431 25.77 28.98 -10.28
CA GLY A 431 26.46 28.68 -11.53
C GLY A 431 25.53 28.48 -12.73
N THR A 432 26.11 28.17 -13.88
CA THR A 432 25.39 27.99 -15.16
C THR A 432 24.62 26.67 -15.26
N GLY A 433 24.84 25.73 -14.34
CA GLY A 433 24.32 24.36 -14.42
C GLY A 433 25.08 23.50 -15.44
N ASN A 434 24.75 22.21 -15.47
CA ASN A 434 25.35 21.25 -16.37
C ASN A 434 24.77 21.36 -17.80
N GLU A 435 25.42 20.71 -18.76
CA GLU A 435 24.85 20.50 -20.10
C GLU A 435 23.60 19.61 -20.00
N VAL A 436 22.54 19.95 -20.75
CA VAL A 436 21.30 19.17 -20.78
C VAL A 436 21.43 18.06 -21.81
N ARG A 437 21.36 16.80 -21.37
CA ARG A 437 21.28 15.60 -22.21
C ARG A 437 20.19 14.68 -21.71
N LEU A 438 19.39 14.13 -22.62
CA LEU A 438 18.29 13.23 -22.27
C LEU A 438 18.74 11.77 -22.07
N PRO A 439 18.21 11.07 -21.05
CA PRO A 439 18.38 9.62 -20.90
C PRO A 439 17.80 8.82 -22.07
N ASP A 440 18.40 7.67 -22.37
CA ASP A 440 18.01 6.88 -23.54
C ASP A 440 16.67 6.13 -23.37
N ASN A 441 16.27 5.71 -22.17
CA ASN A 441 15.00 4.98 -21.97
C ASN A 441 13.84 5.86 -21.49
N LEU A 442 13.85 7.14 -21.86
CA LEU A 442 13.01 8.18 -21.26
C LEU A 442 11.51 7.84 -21.25
N PRO A 443 10.84 7.51 -22.37
CA PRO A 443 9.39 7.28 -22.35
C PRO A 443 8.98 6.12 -21.44
N ALA A 444 9.73 5.00 -21.47
CA ALA A 444 9.41 3.81 -20.69
C ALA A 444 9.67 4.01 -19.19
N ASP A 445 10.82 4.60 -18.84
CA ASP A 445 11.23 4.77 -17.46
C ASP A 445 10.43 5.86 -16.72
N LEU A 446 9.86 6.84 -17.43
CA LEU A 446 9.06 7.93 -16.84
C LEU A 446 7.93 7.39 -15.95
N VAL A 447 7.29 6.28 -16.33
CA VAL A 447 6.21 5.66 -15.57
C VAL A 447 6.64 5.22 -14.17
N SER A 448 7.93 4.97 -13.96
CA SER A 448 8.51 4.54 -12.68
C SER A 448 9.26 5.65 -11.94
N ARG A 449 9.48 6.80 -12.60
CA ARG A 449 10.33 7.90 -12.11
C ARG A 449 9.56 9.18 -11.82
N ARG A 450 8.33 9.31 -12.31
CA ARG A 450 7.45 10.44 -12.00
C ARG A 450 6.42 10.07 -10.92
N PRO A 451 6.46 10.72 -9.74
CA PRO A 451 5.54 10.39 -8.64
C PRO A 451 4.05 10.53 -8.99
N ASP A 452 3.69 11.51 -9.82
CA ASP A 452 2.31 11.74 -10.26
C ASP A 452 1.78 10.60 -11.15
N ILE A 453 2.60 10.08 -12.05
CA ILE A 453 2.23 8.92 -12.89
C ILE A 453 2.13 7.65 -12.04
N VAL A 454 3.08 7.45 -11.12
CA VAL A 454 3.05 6.31 -10.18
C VAL A 454 1.78 6.35 -9.33
N ALA A 455 1.42 7.52 -8.80
CA ALA A 455 0.19 7.69 -8.03
C ALA A 455 -1.06 7.41 -8.87
N ALA A 456 -1.12 7.89 -10.11
CA ALA A 456 -2.23 7.60 -11.02
C ALA A 456 -2.37 6.09 -11.31
N ARG A 457 -1.25 5.40 -11.51
CA ARG A 457 -1.24 3.94 -11.72
C ARG A 457 -1.77 3.18 -10.49
N TRP A 458 -1.33 3.54 -9.29
CA TRP A 458 -1.83 2.90 -8.07
C TRP A 458 -3.33 3.14 -7.85
N ARG A 459 -3.88 4.28 -8.29
CA ARG A 459 -5.33 4.51 -8.29
C ARG A 459 -6.09 3.64 -9.29
N VAL A 460 -5.52 3.40 -10.48
CA VAL A 460 -6.09 2.42 -11.44
C VAL A 460 -6.15 1.03 -10.80
N ASP A 461 -5.07 0.62 -10.12
CA ASP A 461 -5.01 -0.66 -9.43
C ASP A 461 -6.03 -0.75 -8.26
N ALA A 462 -6.17 0.31 -7.46
CA ALA A 462 -7.16 0.38 -6.39
C ALA A 462 -8.59 0.20 -6.92
N LEU A 463 -8.94 0.87 -8.02
CA LEU A 463 -10.27 0.76 -8.63
C LEU A 463 -10.48 -0.57 -9.36
N ALA A 464 -9.42 -1.19 -9.90
CA ALA A 464 -9.50 -2.56 -10.43
C ALA A 464 -9.90 -3.56 -9.33
N HIS A 465 -9.37 -3.38 -8.12
CA HIS A 465 -9.80 -4.13 -6.94
C HIS A 465 -11.23 -3.77 -6.50
N GLY A 466 -11.61 -2.49 -6.55
CA GLY A 466 -12.99 -2.04 -6.28
C GLY A 466 -14.04 -2.63 -7.23
N VAL A 467 -13.70 -2.85 -8.51
CA VAL A 467 -14.56 -3.56 -9.47
C VAL A 467 -14.74 -5.03 -9.06
N LYS A 468 -13.68 -5.70 -8.59
CA LYS A 468 -13.74 -7.09 -8.12
C LYS A 468 -14.55 -7.21 -6.84
N GLU A 469 -14.42 -6.26 -5.91
CA GLU A 469 -15.27 -6.15 -4.72
C GLU A 469 -16.75 -6.03 -5.10
N ALA A 470 -17.10 -5.11 -6.01
CA ALA A 470 -18.49 -4.94 -6.46
C ALA A 470 -19.05 -6.18 -7.19
N LYS A 471 -18.21 -6.92 -7.93
CA LYS A 471 -18.61 -8.21 -8.51
C LYS A 471 -18.92 -9.26 -7.44
N ALA A 472 -18.22 -9.22 -6.31
CA ALA A 472 -18.45 -10.15 -5.21
C ALA A 472 -19.81 -9.94 -4.53
N GLU A 473 -20.40 -8.74 -4.61
CA GLU A 473 -21.73 -8.43 -4.04
C GLU A 473 -22.89 -9.16 -4.74
N PHE A 474 -22.68 -9.71 -5.94
CA PHE A 474 -23.68 -10.53 -6.64
C PHE A 474 -23.79 -11.95 -6.08
N TYR A 475 -22.88 -12.35 -5.19
CA TYR A 475 -22.83 -13.67 -4.59
C TYR A 475 -23.33 -13.66 -3.13
N PRO A 476 -23.73 -14.81 -2.56
CA PRO A 476 -24.19 -14.87 -1.18
C PRO A 476 -23.10 -14.49 -0.19
N ASP A 477 -23.41 -13.60 0.75
CA ASP A 477 -22.59 -13.30 1.93
C ASP A 477 -22.92 -14.31 3.04
N ILE A 478 -21.90 -14.97 3.60
CA ILE A 478 -22.06 -15.95 4.69
C ILE A 478 -21.37 -15.42 5.94
N ASN A 479 -22.14 -15.06 6.96
CA ASN A 479 -21.64 -14.58 8.25
C ASN A 479 -21.80 -15.65 9.33
N LEU A 480 -20.72 -16.04 9.99
CA LEU A 480 -20.74 -16.90 11.16
C LEU A 480 -20.97 -16.05 12.40
N SER A 481 -22.06 -16.31 13.12
CA SER A 481 -22.36 -15.62 14.37
C SER A 481 -22.39 -16.61 15.54
N ALA A 482 -21.84 -16.19 16.67
CA ALA A 482 -21.95 -16.88 17.94
C ALA A 482 -22.18 -15.84 19.04
N ALA A 483 -23.11 -16.09 19.94
CA ALA A 483 -23.35 -15.22 21.08
C ALA A 483 -23.59 -16.03 22.34
N ILE A 484 -23.08 -15.52 23.47
CA ILE A 484 -23.37 -16.03 24.80
C ILE A 484 -23.77 -14.86 25.69
N GLY A 485 -24.70 -15.05 26.60
CA GLY A 485 -25.18 -13.95 27.41
C GLY A 485 -26.08 -14.34 28.56
N LEU A 486 -26.61 -13.31 29.19
CA LEU A 486 -27.59 -13.38 30.25
C LEU A 486 -28.79 -12.53 29.84
N ASP A 487 -30.00 -13.08 29.98
CA ASP A 487 -31.27 -12.39 29.74
C ASP A 487 -32.22 -12.68 30.91
N ALA A 488 -32.71 -11.63 31.56
CA ALA A 488 -33.54 -11.75 32.76
C ALA A 488 -34.45 -10.55 33.00
N PHE A 489 -35.67 -10.82 33.49
CA PHE A 489 -36.47 -9.80 34.17
C PHE A 489 -35.97 -9.58 35.60
N GLY A 490 -35.61 -8.34 35.92
CA GLY A 490 -35.10 -7.89 37.21
C GLY A 490 -33.64 -8.27 37.48
N PHE A 491 -32.96 -7.49 38.32
CA PHE A 491 -31.54 -7.69 38.65
C PHE A 491 -31.28 -8.94 39.50
N GLY A 492 -32.19 -9.30 40.41
CA GLY A 492 -31.99 -10.40 41.37
C GLY A 492 -31.83 -11.79 40.73
N ARG A 493 -32.19 -11.95 39.45
CA ARG A 493 -32.06 -13.21 38.71
C ARG A 493 -31.00 -13.16 37.62
N PHE A 494 -30.46 -11.98 37.30
CA PHE A 494 -29.60 -11.76 36.15
C PHE A 494 -28.32 -12.59 36.19
N LEU A 495 -27.66 -12.68 37.35
CA LEU A 495 -26.42 -13.45 37.55
C LEU A 495 -26.68 -14.93 37.92
N THR A 496 -27.79 -15.51 37.48
CA THR A 496 -28.12 -16.92 37.73
C THR A 496 -27.85 -17.79 36.51
N ALA A 497 -27.62 -19.08 36.74
CA ALA A 497 -27.42 -20.04 35.65
C ALA A 497 -28.66 -20.17 34.74
N ALA A 498 -29.86 -19.87 35.27
CA ALA A 498 -31.12 -19.93 34.54
C ALA A 498 -31.30 -18.78 33.54
N SER A 499 -30.57 -17.67 33.71
CA SER A 499 -30.63 -16.51 32.79
C SER A 499 -29.71 -16.67 31.58
N ARG A 500 -28.99 -17.78 31.45
CA ARG A 500 -28.05 -18.01 30.34
C ARG A 500 -28.77 -18.15 29.02
N THR A 501 -28.29 -17.41 28.02
CA THR A 501 -28.67 -17.55 26.62
C THR A 501 -27.44 -17.81 25.77
N ALA A 502 -27.58 -18.61 24.72
CA ALA A 502 -26.53 -18.88 23.75
C ALA A 502 -27.13 -19.10 22.37
N SER A 503 -26.47 -18.58 21.34
CA SER A 503 -26.82 -18.82 19.94
C SER A 503 -25.55 -19.05 19.13
N VAL A 504 -25.65 -19.91 18.12
CA VAL A 504 -24.59 -20.11 17.13
C VAL A 504 -25.24 -20.49 15.82
N GLY A 505 -24.81 -19.84 14.74
CA GLY A 505 -25.35 -20.16 13.43
C GLY A 505 -24.79 -19.27 12.32
N PRO A 506 -24.80 -19.78 11.08
CA PRO A 506 -24.55 -18.97 9.92
C PRO A 506 -25.79 -18.10 9.60
N ALA A 507 -25.56 -16.85 9.23
CA ALA A 507 -26.50 -16.01 8.53
C ALA A 507 -26.07 -15.94 7.07
N ILE A 508 -26.96 -16.28 6.16
CA ILE A 508 -26.71 -16.26 4.71
C ILE A 508 -27.59 -15.15 4.12
N HIS A 509 -26.96 -14.18 3.47
CA HIS A 509 -27.65 -13.16 2.70
C HIS A 509 -27.40 -13.39 1.21
N LEU A 510 -28.46 -13.62 0.45
CA LEU A 510 -28.39 -13.82 -1.00
C LEU A 510 -29.31 -12.80 -1.69
N PRO A 511 -28.76 -11.82 -2.42
CA PRO A 511 -29.58 -10.92 -3.23
C PRO A 511 -30.18 -11.69 -4.42
N ILE A 512 -31.50 -11.88 -4.41
CA ILE A 512 -32.24 -12.55 -5.50
C ILE A 512 -32.80 -11.52 -6.48
N PHE A 513 -33.42 -10.45 -5.94
CA PHE A 513 -33.97 -9.36 -6.73
C PHE A 513 -33.75 -8.04 -6.00
N ASP A 514 -33.03 -7.12 -6.64
CA ASP A 514 -32.61 -5.82 -6.09
C ASP A 514 -33.07 -4.64 -6.98
N ALA A 515 -34.01 -4.90 -7.90
CA ALA A 515 -34.45 -3.95 -8.93
C ALA A 515 -33.32 -3.33 -9.77
N GLY A 516 -32.16 -4.00 -9.90
CA GLY A 516 -31.03 -3.55 -10.70
C GLY A 516 -30.01 -2.67 -9.97
N ALA A 517 -30.11 -2.52 -8.64
CA ALA A 517 -29.20 -1.70 -7.84
C ALA A 517 -27.73 -2.13 -7.97
N LEU A 518 -27.41 -3.42 -7.81
CA LEU A 518 -26.05 -3.97 -7.92
C LEU A 518 -25.49 -3.82 -9.33
N ARG A 519 -26.34 -3.98 -10.36
CA ARG A 519 -25.94 -3.74 -11.76
C ARG A 519 -25.59 -2.27 -11.99
N ALA A 520 -26.36 -1.34 -11.42
CA ALA A 520 -26.06 0.09 -11.51
C ALA A 520 -24.77 0.45 -10.76
N GLN A 521 -24.56 -0.09 -9.56
CA GLN A 521 -23.34 0.08 -8.77
C GLN A 521 -22.10 -0.44 -9.51
N LEU A 522 -22.17 -1.64 -10.10
CA LEU A 522 -21.06 -2.21 -10.86
C LEU A 522 -20.74 -1.38 -12.11
N LYS A 523 -21.76 -0.86 -12.82
CA LYS A 523 -21.56 0.09 -13.92
C LYS A 523 -20.84 1.36 -13.45
N GLY A 524 -21.22 1.89 -12.28
CA GLY A 524 -20.52 3.02 -11.66
C GLY A 524 -19.05 2.72 -11.37
N ARG A 525 -18.74 1.53 -10.80
CA ARG A 525 -17.34 1.13 -10.54
C ARG A 525 -16.51 0.98 -11.79
N TYR A 526 -17.10 0.48 -12.89
CA TYR A 526 -16.41 0.45 -14.17
C TYR A 526 -16.17 1.85 -14.74
N ALA A 527 -17.14 2.77 -14.61
CA ALA A 527 -16.95 4.16 -15.02
C ALA A 527 -15.84 4.87 -14.21
N ASP A 528 -15.77 4.62 -12.89
CA ASP A 528 -14.68 5.12 -12.04
C ASP A 528 -13.32 4.57 -12.50
N PHE A 529 -13.25 3.26 -12.80
CA PHE A 529 -12.05 2.61 -13.32
C PHE A 529 -11.62 3.20 -14.67
N ASP A 530 -12.54 3.35 -15.62
CA ASP A 530 -12.27 3.92 -16.94
C ASP A 530 -11.78 5.37 -16.82
N LEU A 531 -12.35 6.16 -15.90
CA LEU A 531 -11.88 7.51 -15.57
C LEU A 531 -10.45 7.52 -15.03
N ALA A 532 -10.10 6.58 -14.14
CA ALA A 532 -8.74 6.50 -13.62
C ALA A 532 -7.73 6.09 -14.69
N VAL A 533 -8.10 5.18 -15.60
CA VAL A 533 -7.27 4.82 -16.75
C VAL A 533 -7.05 6.04 -17.66
N ALA A 534 -8.11 6.80 -17.96
CA ALA A 534 -7.99 8.03 -18.73
C ALA A 534 -7.10 9.08 -18.03
N THR A 535 -7.20 9.18 -16.70
CA THR A 535 -6.36 10.08 -15.89
C THR A 535 -4.89 9.69 -15.95
N TYR A 536 -4.58 8.39 -15.85
CA TYR A 536 -3.22 7.86 -16.03
C TYR A 536 -2.68 8.16 -17.44
N ASN A 537 -3.46 7.88 -18.48
CA ASN A 537 -3.07 8.14 -19.87
C ASN A 537 -2.81 9.63 -20.11
N GLN A 538 -3.64 10.51 -19.55
CA GLN A 538 -3.45 11.96 -19.62
C GLN A 538 -2.18 12.41 -18.88
N ALA A 539 -1.90 11.86 -17.70
CA ALA A 539 -0.68 12.17 -16.94
C ALA A 539 0.58 11.80 -17.74
N LEU A 540 0.57 10.66 -18.43
CA LEU A 540 1.66 10.22 -19.30
C LEU A 540 1.85 11.15 -20.50
N VAL A 541 0.78 11.54 -21.19
CA VAL A 541 0.84 12.49 -22.32
C VAL A 541 1.37 13.86 -21.87
N THR A 542 0.85 14.37 -20.76
CA THR A 542 1.32 15.63 -20.17
C THR A 542 2.81 15.54 -19.83
N ALA A 543 3.25 14.46 -19.20
CA ALA A 543 4.64 14.29 -18.82
C ALA A 543 5.61 14.26 -20.02
N LEU A 544 5.27 13.49 -21.06
CA LEU A 544 6.07 13.45 -22.29
C LEU A 544 6.13 14.83 -22.96
N SER A 545 5.00 15.54 -22.98
CA SER A 545 4.91 16.88 -23.55
C SER A 545 5.75 17.89 -22.77
N GLU A 546 5.68 17.86 -21.43
CA GLU A 546 6.48 18.71 -20.55
C GLU A 546 7.98 18.53 -20.80
N VAL A 547 8.48 17.28 -20.84
CA VAL A 547 9.90 17.01 -21.09
C VAL A 547 10.31 17.53 -22.48
N ALA A 548 9.54 17.23 -23.52
CA ALA A 548 9.84 17.67 -24.88
C ALA A 548 9.87 19.20 -24.98
N THR A 549 8.90 19.88 -24.36
CA THR A 549 8.84 21.35 -24.31
C THR A 549 10.04 21.93 -23.56
N GLN A 550 10.39 21.41 -22.38
CA GLN A 550 11.54 21.95 -21.63
C GLN A 550 12.86 21.81 -22.38
N VAL A 551 13.08 20.69 -23.08
CA VAL A 551 14.29 20.47 -23.88
C VAL A 551 14.34 21.42 -25.08
N ALA A 552 13.23 21.56 -25.80
CA ALA A 552 13.13 22.51 -26.91
C ALA A 552 13.37 23.95 -26.45
N ASP A 553 12.84 24.32 -25.28
CA ASP A 553 13.00 25.64 -24.69
C ASP A 553 14.44 25.93 -24.24
N VAL A 554 15.15 24.96 -23.65
CA VAL A 554 16.58 25.11 -23.33
C VAL A 554 17.37 25.39 -24.61
N ARG A 555 17.18 24.58 -25.66
CA ARG A 555 17.90 24.73 -26.93
C ARG A 555 17.59 26.07 -27.63
N SER A 556 16.32 26.47 -27.62
CA SER A 556 15.89 27.77 -28.15
C SER A 556 16.52 28.93 -27.37
N THR A 557 16.57 28.83 -26.05
CA THR A 557 17.19 29.85 -25.19
C THR A 557 18.69 29.93 -25.41
N ASP A 558 19.36 28.78 -25.62
CA ASP A 558 20.79 28.72 -25.95
C ASP A 558 21.10 29.44 -27.26
N ALA A 559 20.32 29.20 -28.32
CA ALA A 559 20.48 29.91 -29.59
C ALA A 559 20.24 31.43 -29.42
N GLN A 560 19.15 31.82 -28.74
CA GLN A 560 18.84 33.23 -28.48
C GLN A 560 19.94 33.94 -27.66
N LEU A 561 20.57 33.23 -26.73
CA LEU A 561 21.61 33.80 -25.88
C LEU A 561 22.86 34.16 -26.69
N VAL A 562 23.21 33.39 -27.72
CA VAL A 562 24.33 33.71 -28.64
C VAL A 562 24.06 35.02 -29.39
N ASP A 563 22.88 35.16 -29.98
CA ASP A 563 22.51 36.38 -30.73
C ASP A 563 22.37 37.59 -29.80
N ALA A 564 21.76 37.40 -28.63
CA ALA A 564 21.60 38.46 -27.63
C ALA A 564 22.95 38.98 -27.10
N GLN A 565 23.94 38.10 -26.92
CA GLN A 565 25.29 38.50 -26.52
C GLN A 565 25.99 39.30 -27.62
N THR A 566 25.82 38.91 -28.88
CA THR A 566 26.35 39.67 -30.03
C THR A 566 25.73 41.08 -30.09
N ALA A 567 24.41 41.18 -29.92
CA ALA A 567 23.69 42.44 -29.87
C ALA A 567 24.12 43.31 -28.68
N GLN A 568 24.30 42.73 -27.50
CA GLN A 568 24.79 43.40 -26.30
C GLN A 568 26.16 44.04 -26.53
N GLN A 569 27.11 43.29 -27.08
CA GLN A 569 28.45 43.79 -27.36
C GLN A 569 28.43 44.97 -28.34
N ALA A 570 27.60 44.90 -29.39
CA ALA A 570 27.45 45.98 -30.36
C ALA A 570 26.81 47.23 -29.73
N ALA A 571 25.74 47.05 -28.95
CA ALA A 571 25.03 48.14 -28.29
C ALA A 571 25.91 48.87 -27.26
N LEU A 572 26.69 48.13 -26.45
CA LEU A 572 27.64 48.71 -25.50
C LEU A 572 28.73 49.54 -26.21
N LYS A 573 29.27 49.03 -27.33
CA LYS A 573 30.25 49.77 -28.14
C LYS A 573 29.64 51.04 -28.73
N ALA A 574 28.42 50.96 -29.27
CA ALA A 574 27.71 52.11 -29.82
C ALA A 574 27.45 53.20 -28.76
N ALA A 575 27.00 52.81 -27.56
CA ALA A 575 26.81 53.74 -26.45
C ALA A 575 28.13 54.43 -26.03
N ALA A 576 29.23 53.68 -25.96
CA ALA A 576 30.55 54.24 -25.65
C ALA A 576 31.02 55.24 -26.72
N LEU A 577 30.86 54.91 -28.00
CA LEU A 577 31.23 55.80 -29.12
C LEU A 577 30.36 57.06 -29.16
N ALA A 578 29.04 56.92 -28.97
CA ALA A 578 28.12 58.06 -28.92
C ALA A 578 28.50 59.03 -27.78
N LEU A 579 28.86 58.49 -26.61
CA LEU A 579 29.30 59.30 -25.47
C LEU A 579 30.60 60.06 -25.75
N VAL A 580 31.56 59.45 -26.47
CA VAL A 580 32.80 60.12 -26.90
C VAL A 580 32.49 61.25 -27.90
N GLN A 581 31.66 60.98 -28.91
CA GLN A 581 31.25 62.00 -29.88
C GLN A 581 30.51 63.17 -29.23
N TYR A 582 29.67 62.90 -28.23
CA TYR A 582 28.92 63.94 -27.51
C TYR A 582 29.85 64.82 -26.66
N LYS A 583 30.85 64.22 -26.00
CA LYS A 583 31.91 64.99 -25.33
C LYS A 583 32.67 65.90 -26.29
N ALA A 584 32.91 65.44 -27.52
CA ALA A 584 33.59 66.21 -28.57
C ALA A 584 32.68 67.21 -29.31
N GLY A 585 31.37 67.25 -29.02
CA GLY A 585 30.41 68.12 -29.72
C GLY A 585 30.05 67.66 -31.15
N LEU A 586 30.34 66.41 -31.50
CA LEU A 586 30.09 65.82 -32.83
C LEU A 586 28.70 65.17 -32.95
N THR A 587 27.98 65.02 -31.84
CA THR A 587 26.60 64.52 -31.80
C THR A 587 25.82 65.20 -30.67
N ASN A 588 24.51 64.99 -30.63
CA ASN A 588 23.61 65.54 -29.61
C ASN A 588 23.31 64.52 -28.49
N GLN A 589 22.72 65.01 -27.39
CA GLN A 589 22.39 64.18 -26.23
C GLN A 589 21.39 63.06 -26.55
N LEU A 590 20.42 63.31 -27.45
CA LEU A 590 19.41 62.34 -27.84
C LEU A 590 20.04 61.08 -28.46
N THR A 591 21.07 61.24 -29.29
CA THR A 591 21.82 60.10 -29.86
C THR A 591 22.47 59.25 -28.77
N VAL A 592 23.04 59.89 -27.74
CA VAL A 592 23.65 59.17 -26.60
C VAL A 592 22.60 58.42 -25.81
N LEU A 593 21.49 59.09 -25.46
CA LEU A 593 20.41 58.48 -24.68
C LEU A 593 19.77 57.31 -25.44
N ASN A 594 19.58 57.42 -26.75
CA ASN A 594 19.08 56.31 -27.58
C ASN A 594 20.04 55.13 -27.60
N ALA A 595 21.34 55.37 -27.78
CA ALA A 595 22.35 54.30 -27.73
C ALA A 595 22.43 53.65 -26.34
N ASP A 596 22.26 54.45 -25.28
CA ASP A 596 22.26 53.99 -23.89
C ASP A 596 21.05 53.10 -23.56
N VAL A 597 19.84 53.53 -23.95
CA VAL A 597 18.62 52.74 -23.81
C VAL A 597 18.73 51.40 -24.55
N ASN A 598 19.32 51.40 -25.75
CA ASN A 598 19.57 50.16 -26.50
C ASN A 598 20.55 49.23 -25.77
N ALA A 599 21.62 49.79 -25.20
CA ALA A 599 22.59 49.02 -24.41
C ALA A 599 21.97 48.44 -23.12
N LEU A 600 21.18 49.24 -22.40
CA LEU A 600 20.46 48.80 -21.20
C LEU A 600 19.49 47.66 -21.52
N SER A 601 18.71 47.79 -22.59
CA SER A 601 17.78 46.76 -23.06
C SER A 601 18.52 45.46 -23.41
N ALA A 602 19.66 45.55 -24.11
CA ALA A 602 20.47 44.39 -24.46
C ALA A 602 21.11 43.70 -23.23
N ASP A 603 21.59 44.48 -22.25
CA ASP A 603 22.12 43.96 -20.97
C ASP A 603 21.03 43.18 -20.21
N GLN A 604 19.83 43.76 -20.09
CA GLN A 604 18.70 43.10 -19.44
C GLN A 604 18.26 41.83 -20.19
N ARG A 605 18.28 41.86 -21.52
CA ARG A 605 17.92 40.70 -22.36
C ARG A 605 18.85 39.52 -22.11
N VAL A 606 20.17 39.74 -22.11
CA VAL A 606 21.16 38.70 -21.83
C VAL A 606 21.01 38.18 -20.39
N ALA A 607 20.81 39.07 -19.41
CA ALA A 607 20.60 38.66 -18.03
C ALA A 607 19.34 37.79 -17.87
N ASN A 608 18.22 38.19 -18.48
CA ASN A 608 16.97 37.44 -18.43
C ASN A 608 17.10 36.06 -19.11
N LEU A 609 17.68 35.99 -20.31
CA LEU A 609 17.89 34.72 -21.03
C LEU A 609 18.76 33.74 -20.24
N ARG A 610 19.81 34.22 -19.55
CA ARG A 610 20.62 33.35 -18.67
C ARG A 610 19.81 32.76 -17.53
N MET A 611 18.92 33.55 -16.94
CA MET A 611 18.06 33.10 -15.84
C MET A 611 16.91 32.22 -16.34
N ASP A 612 16.36 32.52 -17.53
CA ASP A 612 15.32 31.71 -18.18
C ASP A 612 15.88 30.32 -18.52
N ARG A 613 17.08 30.25 -19.09
CA ARG A 613 17.76 28.97 -19.36
C ARG A 613 17.83 28.11 -18.10
N ARG A 614 18.25 28.68 -16.97
CA ARG A 614 18.34 27.96 -15.70
C ARG A 614 16.97 27.55 -15.15
N ASP A 615 15.95 28.39 -15.32
CA ASP A 615 14.57 28.04 -14.96
C ASP A 615 14.07 26.84 -15.78
N ARG A 616 14.39 26.76 -17.07
CA ARG A 616 14.06 25.58 -17.91
C ARG A 616 14.82 24.33 -17.49
N GLN A 617 16.08 24.46 -17.04
CA GLN A 617 16.82 23.33 -16.47
C GLN A 617 16.18 22.81 -15.18
N ILE A 618 15.76 23.72 -14.29
CA ILE A 618 15.02 23.36 -13.07
C ILE A 618 13.69 22.66 -13.44
N ALA A 619 12.94 23.22 -14.39
CA ALA A 619 11.69 22.64 -14.86
C ALA A 619 11.88 21.26 -15.50
N LEU A 620 12.96 21.05 -16.27
CA LEU A 620 13.31 19.76 -16.84
C LEU A 620 13.65 18.73 -15.76
N ALA A 621 14.46 19.08 -14.78
CA ALA A 621 14.77 18.18 -13.66
C ALA A 621 13.49 17.74 -12.94
N SER A 622 12.54 18.67 -12.74
CA SER A 622 11.22 18.36 -12.19
C SER A 622 10.38 17.47 -13.12
N ALA A 623 10.35 17.75 -14.43
CA ALA A 623 9.59 16.97 -15.41
C ALA A 623 10.10 15.52 -15.55
N LEU A 624 11.38 15.29 -15.26
CA LEU A 624 12.02 13.97 -15.19
C LEU A 624 11.85 13.29 -13.82
N GLY A 625 11.13 13.90 -12.88
CA GLY A 625 10.80 13.32 -11.57
C GLY A 625 11.74 13.69 -10.42
N GLY A 626 12.73 14.57 -10.65
CA GLY A 626 13.62 15.10 -9.60
C GLY A 626 14.37 14.04 -8.79
N GLY A 627 14.70 12.92 -9.41
CA GLY A 627 15.43 11.81 -8.80
C GLY A 627 14.60 10.82 -8.01
N PHE A 628 13.27 10.89 -8.08
CA PHE A 628 12.39 9.84 -7.57
C PHE A 628 12.56 8.53 -8.36
N VAL A 629 12.52 7.42 -7.64
CA VAL A 629 12.50 6.06 -8.20
C VAL A 629 11.50 5.25 -7.38
N ASP A 630 10.51 4.66 -8.05
CA ASP A 630 9.61 3.71 -7.40
C ASP A 630 10.35 2.40 -7.09
N ALA A 631 10.58 2.14 -5.80
CA ALA A 631 11.25 0.93 -5.32
C ALA A 631 10.53 -0.37 -5.72
N SER A 632 9.23 -0.32 -6.03
CA SER A 632 8.48 -1.48 -6.51
C SER A 632 8.92 -1.94 -7.92
N PHE A 633 9.49 -1.04 -8.73
CA PHE A 633 10.10 -1.36 -10.02
C PHE A 633 11.56 -1.82 -9.92
N ALA A 634 12.30 -1.37 -8.90
CA ALA A 634 13.71 -1.73 -8.70
C ALA A 634 13.91 -3.26 -8.53
N GLY A 635 12.91 -3.97 -8.00
CA GLY A 635 12.92 -5.44 -7.87
C GLY A 635 12.70 -6.22 -9.18
N ALA A 636 12.12 -5.60 -10.20
CA ALA A 636 11.90 -6.24 -11.51
C ALA A 636 13.17 -6.24 -12.39
N GLY A 637 14.02 -5.21 -12.25
CA GLY A 637 15.27 -5.09 -13.01
C GLY A 637 16.38 -6.05 -12.57
N THR A 638 16.38 -6.50 -11.30
CA THR A 638 17.38 -7.47 -10.80
C THR A 638 17.12 -8.91 -11.25
N ALA A 639 15.86 -9.26 -11.56
CA ALA A 639 15.53 -10.59 -12.11
C ALA A 639 15.92 -10.70 -13.60
N ALA A 640 15.73 -9.64 -14.37
CA ALA A 640 16.06 -9.63 -15.81
C ALA A 640 17.58 -9.71 -16.09
N HIS A 641 18.43 -9.23 -15.17
CA HIS A 641 19.89 -9.34 -15.32
C HIS A 641 20.47 -10.70 -14.89
N ALA A 642 19.74 -11.51 -14.13
CA ALA A 642 20.20 -12.84 -13.72
C ALA A 642 20.02 -13.90 -14.82
N ASP A 643 18.93 -13.82 -15.60
CA ASP A 643 18.63 -14.81 -16.65
C ASP A 643 19.48 -14.62 -17.93
N ALA A 644 20.02 -13.43 -18.17
CA ALA A 644 20.87 -13.17 -19.35
C ALA A 644 22.30 -13.76 -19.22
N ARG A 645 22.71 -14.24 -18.03
CA ARG A 645 24.07 -14.78 -17.81
C ARG A 645 24.20 -16.31 -17.91
N VAL A 646 23.12 -17.06 -18.16
CA VAL A 646 23.17 -18.54 -18.14
C VAL A 646 23.14 -19.18 -19.54
N SER A 647 22.94 -18.44 -20.64
CA SER A 647 22.85 -19.01 -22.00
C SER A 647 24.10 -18.87 -22.89
N ALA A 648 25.31 -18.89 -22.33
CA ALA A 648 26.54 -18.99 -23.12
C ALA A 648 27.09 -20.43 -23.08
N VAL A 649 26.58 -21.29 -23.97
CA VAL A 649 27.20 -22.59 -24.28
C VAL A 649 28.43 -22.33 -25.15
N PRO A 650 29.62 -22.89 -24.84
CA PRO A 650 30.79 -22.74 -25.70
C PRO A 650 30.66 -23.66 -26.92
N ALA A 651 30.76 -23.08 -28.12
CA ALA A 651 30.87 -23.84 -29.36
C ALA A 651 32.20 -24.62 -29.37
N VAL A 652 32.10 -25.94 -29.38
CA VAL A 652 33.22 -26.86 -29.58
C VAL A 652 33.60 -26.84 -31.06
N ALA A 653 34.84 -26.47 -31.34
CA ALA A 653 35.47 -26.65 -32.64
C ALA A 653 35.85 -28.12 -32.85
N ALA A 654 35.42 -28.72 -33.95
CA ALA A 654 36.06 -29.89 -34.54
C ALA A 654 35.80 -29.91 -36.06
N ARG A 655 36.94 -29.98 -36.77
CA ARG A 655 37.24 -30.32 -38.18
C ARG A 655 36.11 -30.68 -39.14
#